data_AF-A0A9D6ZM93-F1
#
_entry.id   AF-A0A9D6ZM93-F1
#
_cell.length_a   1.000
_cell.length_b   1.000
_cell.length_c   1.000
_cell.angle_alpha   90.00
_cell.angle_beta   90.00
_cell.angle_gamma   90.00
#
_symmetry.space_group_name_H-M   'P 1'
#
loop_
_entity.id
_entity.type
_entity.pdbx_description
1 polymer ?
#
loop_
_entity_poly.entity_id
_entity_poly.type
_entity_poly.pdbx_seq_one_letter_code
_entity_poly.pdbx_strand_id
1 'polypeptide(L)'
;MRTRIPRTLLLAVTLLAPLACGDDGGTPSDADSDADVPPDADVPPDADADVDPDSDADAPPPWRPCTTTTGAGPGLTLRGTVLTPEDVLPDGEVLLDTSTGRIVCVAEDCSARPEASGGTLLCTDGVILPGLIDAHDHIAYGILPRWNHGTRQFLSRYDWQGFSDYWSFGRPYDELQGSLLCQMDKYGEIRMALAGATSVQGSGGSAACADPILRNLDMRAVHGLPGWTMEERVSRISGLSAASAADIVAGLADGSLDAFVPHIGEGIDDASRAEFETLAGLGLVLPGTSVIHGTGAGTIELARLAAAGAGLIWSPRSNIDLYGLTTDIPVARNLGVRIALGPDWLPSGSRSVLDELKCVDDLDAVYYDDAWTDRQLVEAVTSVAAEVLHIDAFVGRLAEGLLGDVTVVRGDRLDPWRAVVAAAPQDVALVLRGGRLLAGDADLAAPLATPFCEPIDACGTPKTVCVKTSESPADDRNETLADITARLRAALEAARLTDPDYDPADPTATYQYDLAPLFECTPPPPCRFGRGDITGTPTADDGDGDGAPDAADHCPAVFDPAQPDFDGDGDGDACDPCPLDPGSLACPPPDPTDVDRDGVADVIDNCPAVQNPSQADADGDGTGDACERAALSIYDIQDAARPLHPAEGSTVFVEDVVVTAVFADGAFVQEPDGGPYAGILVYAGSAPAVAVGDRVDVSGTYEEYAGESEISSPVITRTGAGVPASPETVLPAEVGTGGSLAEAYEGVLVAVESVAVTNVNPDAPADYGEFEVAGALRVDDALYRITPDPVSGTAFSRLAGILRFTHSDFKLEPRAASDVVP
;
A
#
# COMPACT_ATOMS: atom_id res chain seq x y z
N MET A 1 -5.83 34.68 31.39
CA MET A 1 -6.76 35.71 31.94
C MET A 1 -7.02 36.77 30.87
N ARG A 2 -8.31 37.01 30.58
CA ARG A 2 -8.91 38.02 29.67
C ARG A 2 -8.96 37.69 28.16
N THR A 3 -9.79 36.70 27.86
CA THR A 3 -10.95 36.71 26.92
C THR A 3 -11.17 37.90 25.98
N ARG A 4 -11.40 37.59 24.68
CA ARG A 4 -12.44 38.18 23.83
C ARG A 4 -13.02 37.14 22.87
N ILE A 5 -14.36 37.09 22.88
CA ILE A 5 -15.27 36.23 22.11
C ILE A 5 -15.76 37.03 20.88
N PRO A 6 -15.94 36.43 19.68
CA PRO A 6 -16.62 37.08 18.57
C PRO A 6 -18.13 36.77 18.53
N ARG A 7 -18.82 37.61 17.77
CA ARG A 7 -20.26 37.89 17.76
C ARG A 7 -21.10 36.83 17.05
N THR A 8 -22.25 36.55 17.64
CA THR A 8 -23.43 35.88 17.10
C THR A 8 -23.98 36.60 15.86
N LEU A 9 -24.26 35.87 14.78
CA LEU A 9 -25.10 36.31 13.66
C LEU A 9 -26.36 35.45 13.63
N LEU A 10 -27.52 36.11 13.69
CA LEU A 10 -28.85 35.50 13.72
C LEU A 10 -29.35 35.36 12.27
N LEU A 11 -29.66 34.15 11.83
CA LEU A 11 -30.27 33.86 10.53
C LEU A 11 -31.75 34.29 10.53
N ALA A 12 -32.15 35.10 9.56
CA ALA A 12 -33.56 35.44 9.30
C ALA A 12 -34.02 34.71 8.04
N VAL A 13 -35.03 33.86 8.22
CA VAL A 13 -35.74 33.09 7.19
C VAL A 13 -36.64 34.02 6.37
N THR A 14 -36.57 33.92 5.04
CA THR A 14 -37.64 34.36 4.14
C THR A 14 -37.86 33.32 3.04
N LEU A 15 -39.02 32.66 3.11
CA LEU A 15 -39.61 31.82 2.06
C LEU A 15 -39.99 32.65 0.83
N LEU A 16 -39.81 32.07 -0.36
CA LEU A 16 -40.61 32.39 -1.55
C LEU A 16 -41.06 31.08 -2.22
N ALA A 17 -42.38 30.98 -2.43
CA ALA A 17 -43.10 29.86 -3.02
C ALA A 17 -43.19 29.97 -4.56
N PRO A 18 -43.43 28.86 -5.28
CA PRO A 18 -43.61 28.85 -6.74
C PRO A 18 -45.08 29.06 -7.13
N LEU A 19 -45.32 29.65 -8.31
CA LEU A 19 -46.63 29.68 -8.96
C LEU A 19 -46.70 28.63 -10.09
N ALA A 20 -47.75 27.82 -10.01
CA ALA A 20 -48.15 26.77 -10.94
C ALA A 20 -48.92 27.29 -12.16
N CYS A 21 -49.00 26.45 -13.21
CA CYS A 21 -50.14 26.12 -14.10
C CYS A 21 -49.60 25.08 -15.11
N GLY A 22 -50.24 23.97 -15.50
CA GLY A 22 -51.55 23.38 -15.27
C GLY A 22 -51.74 22.28 -16.34
N ASP A 23 -52.30 21.13 -15.95
CA ASP A 23 -52.66 19.99 -16.82
C ASP A 23 -53.73 20.36 -17.86
N ASP A 24 -53.69 19.72 -19.03
CA ASP A 24 -54.88 19.20 -19.73
C ASP A 24 -54.47 18.11 -20.74
N GLY A 25 -55.14 16.95 -20.66
CA GLY A 25 -54.77 15.72 -21.36
C GLY A 25 -55.39 15.50 -22.75
N GLY A 26 -54.97 14.39 -23.39
CA GLY A 26 -55.63 13.77 -24.53
C GLY A 26 -54.69 12.99 -25.45
N THR A 27 -54.81 11.65 -25.47
CA THR A 27 -54.25 10.73 -26.47
C THR A 27 -55.22 10.55 -27.66
N PRO A 28 -54.96 9.70 -28.68
CA PRO A 28 -53.80 9.51 -29.57
C PRO A 28 -54.20 9.48 -31.08
N SER A 29 -53.27 9.62 -32.06
CA SER A 29 -53.35 8.93 -33.38
C SER A 29 -52.22 9.29 -34.37
N ASP A 30 -51.62 8.23 -34.91
CA ASP A 30 -51.01 7.98 -36.23
C ASP A 30 -51.02 9.03 -37.37
N ALA A 31 -49.93 8.92 -38.16
CA ALA A 31 -49.84 8.92 -39.63
C ALA A 31 -49.24 10.14 -40.36
N ASP A 32 -48.13 9.84 -41.07
CA ASP A 32 -47.68 10.30 -42.40
C ASP A 32 -48.40 11.47 -43.08
N SER A 33 -47.63 12.44 -43.59
CA SER A 33 -47.39 12.59 -45.05
C SER A 33 -46.74 13.93 -45.44
N ASP A 34 -45.79 13.83 -46.37
CA ASP A 34 -45.21 14.91 -47.18
C ASP A 34 -46.25 15.76 -47.92
N ALA A 35 -46.01 17.08 -48.06
CA ALA A 35 -45.94 17.80 -49.34
C ALA A 35 -46.06 19.35 -49.21
N ASP A 36 -45.01 20.02 -49.71
CA ASP A 36 -44.99 21.21 -50.58
C ASP A 36 -45.85 22.46 -50.31
N VAL A 37 -45.20 23.56 -49.89
CA VAL A 37 -45.57 24.95 -50.21
C VAL A 37 -44.31 25.82 -50.44
N PRO A 38 -44.14 26.49 -51.60
CA PRO A 38 -43.20 27.60 -51.80
C PRO A 38 -43.93 28.95 -52.12
N PRO A 39 -43.26 30.11 -52.25
CA PRO A 39 -42.46 30.82 -51.25
C PRO A 39 -42.87 32.31 -51.06
N ASP A 40 -42.16 32.98 -50.13
CA ASP A 40 -41.91 34.41 -49.91
C ASP A 40 -42.99 35.35 -49.31
N ALA A 41 -42.72 35.84 -48.08
CA ALA A 41 -42.15 37.18 -47.89
C ALA A 41 -41.73 37.48 -46.42
N ASP A 42 -40.48 37.92 -46.29
CA ASP A 42 -39.93 38.88 -45.31
C ASP A 42 -39.75 38.50 -43.83
N VAL A 43 -38.66 37.77 -43.54
CA VAL A 43 -37.83 37.98 -42.33
C VAL A 43 -36.35 37.99 -42.77
N PRO A 44 -35.49 38.93 -42.32
CA PRO A 44 -34.12 39.06 -42.81
C PRO A 44 -33.27 37.85 -42.38
N PRO A 45 -32.42 37.29 -43.25
CA PRO A 45 -31.48 36.25 -42.85
C PRO A 45 -30.39 36.86 -41.97
N ASP A 46 -30.21 36.26 -40.79
CA ASP A 46 -28.95 36.28 -40.08
C ASP A 46 -27.85 35.82 -41.04
N ALA A 47 -26.81 36.63 -41.15
CA ALA A 47 -25.66 36.32 -41.95
C ALA A 47 -24.89 35.18 -41.28
N ASP A 48 -25.09 33.97 -41.79
CA ASP A 48 -24.01 33.00 -41.89
C ASP A 48 -22.91 33.67 -42.73
N ALA A 49 -21.91 34.23 -42.04
CA ALA A 49 -20.59 34.29 -42.62
C ALA A 49 -20.04 32.88 -42.49
N ASP A 50 -19.90 32.22 -43.64
CA ASP A 50 -19.00 31.09 -43.84
C ASP A 50 -17.70 31.33 -43.04
N VAL A 51 -17.55 30.63 -41.91
CA VAL A 51 -16.26 30.55 -41.22
C VAL A 51 -15.41 29.63 -42.07
N ASP A 52 -14.51 30.24 -42.83
CA ASP A 52 -13.39 29.57 -43.47
C ASP A 52 -12.63 28.75 -42.40
N PRO A 53 -12.57 27.41 -42.48
CA PRO A 53 -11.86 26.60 -41.50
C PRO A 53 -10.32 26.82 -41.55
N ASP A 54 -9.82 27.63 -42.49
CA ASP A 54 -8.41 28.02 -42.60
C ASP A 54 -8.12 29.46 -42.12
N SER A 55 -9.01 30.12 -41.36
CA SER A 55 -8.62 31.39 -40.73
C SER A 55 -7.69 31.13 -39.54
N ASP A 56 -6.38 31.34 -39.73
CA ASP A 56 -5.27 31.38 -38.76
C ASP A 56 -5.47 32.39 -37.58
N ALA A 57 -6.69 32.70 -37.17
CA ALA A 57 -7.00 33.73 -36.19
C ALA A 57 -6.84 33.28 -34.72
N ASP A 58 -6.78 31.97 -34.46
CA ASP A 58 -6.57 31.37 -33.12
C ASP A 58 -5.24 30.60 -32.99
N ALA A 59 -4.30 30.77 -33.92
CA ALA A 59 -2.97 30.20 -33.75
C ALA A 59 -2.28 30.86 -32.53
N PRO A 60 -1.79 30.08 -31.55
CA PRO A 60 -1.08 30.64 -30.41
C PRO A 60 0.10 31.47 -30.89
N PRO A 61 0.42 32.59 -30.19
CA PRO A 61 1.48 33.48 -30.62
C PRO A 61 2.77 32.69 -30.82
N PRO A 62 3.53 32.97 -31.90
CA PRO A 62 4.74 32.23 -32.17
C PRO A 62 5.74 32.42 -31.03
N TRP A 63 6.39 31.32 -30.63
CA TRP A 63 7.42 31.30 -29.61
C TRP A 63 8.48 32.38 -29.83
N ARG A 64 8.83 33.13 -28.78
CA ARG A 64 9.89 34.13 -28.85
C ARG A 64 11.20 33.43 -29.25
N PRO A 65 11.93 33.94 -30.26
CA PRO A 65 13.25 33.42 -30.58
C PRO A 65 14.13 33.41 -29.34
N CYS A 66 14.74 32.27 -29.07
CA CYS A 66 15.58 32.06 -27.90
C CYS A 66 16.95 31.57 -28.36
N THR A 67 18.01 32.07 -27.74
CA THR A 67 19.37 31.55 -27.94
C THR A 67 20.00 31.34 -26.57
N THR A 68 20.43 30.12 -26.30
CA THR A 68 21.09 29.76 -25.04
C THR A 68 22.34 30.60 -24.85
N THR A 69 22.50 31.18 -23.66
CA THR A 69 23.68 31.97 -23.28
C THR A 69 24.23 31.51 -21.94
N THR A 70 25.54 31.36 -21.84
CA THR A 70 26.22 31.04 -20.56
C THR A 70 26.66 32.33 -19.87
N GLY A 71 26.26 32.48 -18.61
CA GLY A 71 26.65 33.58 -17.76
C GLY A 71 27.59 33.14 -16.63
N ALA A 72 28.23 34.12 -15.97
CA ALA A 72 29.03 33.89 -14.76
C ALA A 72 28.29 34.34 -13.48
N GLY A 73 27.13 34.98 -13.62
CA GLY A 73 26.25 35.34 -12.53
C GLY A 73 25.49 34.13 -11.96
N PRO A 74 24.86 34.27 -10.78
CA PRO A 74 24.20 33.17 -10.10
C PRO A 74 22.83 32.82 -10.69
N GLY A 75 22.27 33.63 -11.58
CA GLY A 75 20.98 33.36 -12.20
C GLY A 75 21.02 32.25 -13.24
N LEU A 76 20.03 31.37 -13.20
CA LEU A 76 19.73 30.39 -14.24
C LEU A 76 18.28 30.60 -14.70
N THR A 77 18.08 31.12 -15.90
CA THR A 77 16.76 31.28 -16.53
C THR A 77 16.48 30.09 -17.44
N LEU A 78 15.35 29.44 -17.26
CA LEU A 78 14.82 28.42 -18.17
C LEU A 78 13.64 29.05 -18.92
N ARG A 79 13.65 29.00 -20.25
CA ARG A 79 12.53 29.47 -21.08
C ARG A 79 11.87 28.30 -21.81
N GLY A 80 10.55 28.23 -21.79
CA GLY A 80 9.73 27.15 -22.37
C GLY A 80 8.25 27.29 -22.02
N THR A 81 7.48 26.21 -22.18
CA THR A 81 6.09 26.16 -21.68
C THR A 81 6.12 25.85 -20.20
N VAL A 82 5.77 26.79 -19.33
CA VAL A 82 5.87 26.62 -17.87
C VAL A 82 4.52 26.22 -17.28
N LEU A 83 4.49 25.10 -16.56
CA LEU A 83 3.34 24.65 -15.77
C LEU A 83 3.42 25.30 -14.38
N THR A 84 2.51 26.23 -14.09
CA THR A 84 2.38 26.87 -12.78
C THR A 84 1.20 26.27 -12.00
N PRO A 85 1.08 26.51 -10.69
CA PRO A 85 -0.06 25.99 -9.91
C PRO A 85 -1.42 26.49 -10.43
N GLU A 86 -1.47 27.69 -11.02
CA GLU A 86 -2.73 28.30 -11.45
C GLU A 86 -2.96 28.17 -12.96
N ASP A 87 -1.90 28.23 -13.78
CA ASP A 87 -2.01 28.40 -15.23
C ASP A 87 -0.84 27.78 -16.01
N VAL A 88 -0.97 27.71 -17.33
CA VAL A 88 0.11 27.40 -18.26
C VAL A 88 0.65 28.70 -18.85
N LEU A 89 1.96 28.94 -18.74
CA LEU A 89 2.63 30.02 -19.47
C LEU A 89 3.27 29.44 -20.72
N PRO A 90 2.69 29.58 -21.93
CA PRO A 90 3.22 28.93 -23.12
C PRO A 90 4.69 29.30 -23.36
N ASP A 91 5.00 30.59 -23.23
CA ASP A 91 6.35 31.14 -23.41
C ASP A 91 6.80 31.79 -22.10
N GLY A 92 6.82 30.98 -21.05
CA GLY A 92 7.20 31.38 -19.71
C GLY A 92 8.69 31.27 -19.44
N GLU A 93 9.10 31.87 -18.33
CA GLU A 93 10.43 31.79 -17.77
C GLU A 93 10.38 31.38 -16.29
N VAL A 94 11.31 30.52 -15.91
CA VAL A 94 11.64 30.20 -14.51
C VAL A 94 13.06 30.67 -14.26
N LEU A 95 13.25 31.61 -13.35
CA LEU A 95 14.56 32.10 -12.93
C LEU A 95 14.92 31.55 -11.56
N LEU A 96 16.04 30.85 -11.50
CA LEU A 96 16.63 30.29 -10.28
C LEU A 96 17.84 31.13 -9.86
N ASP A 97 18.00 31.37 -8.57
CA ASP A 97 19.28 31.77 -7.98
C ASP A 97 20.05 30.51 -7.56
N THR A 98 21.05 30.11 -8.35
CA THR A 98 21.86 28.91 -8.11
C THR A 98 22.72 28.99 -6.85
N SER A 99 22.92 30.18 -6.27
CA SER A 99 23.68 30.34 -5.02
C SER A 99 22.85 29.98 -3.78
N THR A 100 21.54 30.18 -3.84
CA THR A 100 20.59 29.81 -2.79
C THR A 100 19.79 28.55 -3.13
N GLY A 101 19.79 28.15 -4.39
CA GLY A 101 19.03 27.04 -4.94
C GLY A 101 17.52 27.30 -5.00
N ARG A 102 17.09 28.57 -5.01
CA ARG A 102 15.67 28.97 -4.95
C ARG A 102 15.17 29.57 -6.25
N ILE A 103 13.88 29.41 -6.50
CA ILE A 103 13.15 30.11 -7.54
C ILE A 103 12.96 31.57 -7.10
N VAL A 104 13.35 32.52 -7.95
CA VAL A 104 13.23 33.97 -7.69
C VAL A 104 12.28 34.67 -8.64
N CYS A 105 11.84 34.00 -9.72
CA CYS A 105 10.76 34.47 -10.60
C CYS A 105 10.17 33.33 -11.42
N VAL A 106 8.85 33.35 -11.58
CA VAL A 106 8.07 32.55 -12.54
C VAL A 106 7.10 33.49 -13.23
N ALA A 107 7.34 33.79 -14.50
CA ALA A 107 6.56 34.78 -15.26
C ALA A 107 6.79 34.63 -16.77
N GLU A 108 6.07 35.37 -17.60
CA GLU A 108 6.39 35.47 -19.04
C GLU A 108 7.79 36.05 -19.31
N ASP A 109 8.28 36.93 -18.42
CA ASP A 109 9.59 37.58 -18.53
C ASP A 109 10.16 37.88 -17.13
N CYS A 110 11.29 37.26 -16.82
CA CYS A 110 12.02 37.42 -15.56
C CYS A 110 13.25 38.35 -15.69
N SER A 111 13.50 38.94 -16.87
CA SER A 111 14.70 39.74 -17.16
C SER A 111 14.87 40.99 -16.29
N ALA A 112 13.78 41.49 -15.68
CA ALA A 112 13.81 42.60 -14.75
C ALA A 112 14.41 42.24 -13.37
N ARG A 113 14.51 40.95 -13.04
CA ARG A 113 15.09 40.48 -11.78
C ARG A 113 16.61 40.66 -11.78
N PRO A 114 17.21 41.14 -10.66
CA PRO A 114 18.66 41.33 -10.57
C PRO A 114 19.49 40.08 -10.91
N GLU A 115 18.99 38.91 -10.52
CA GLU A 115 19.64 37.61 -10.69
C GLU A 115 19.79 37.24 -12.18
N ALA A 116 18.88 37.69 -13.04
CA ALA A 116 18.95 37.44 -14.49
C ALA A 116 20.15 38.14 -15.14
N SER A 117 20.63 39.24 -14.56
CA SER A 117 21.72 40.03 -15.13
C SER A 117 23.05 39.28 -15.10
N GLY A 118 23.52 38.85 -16.29
CA GLY A 118 24.78 38.12 -16.43
C GLY A 118 24.70 36.65 -16.01
N GLY A 119 23.48 36.14 -15.77
CA GLY A 119 23.19 34.73 -15.54
C GLY A 119 23.15 33.91 -16.84
N THR A 120 22.94 32.60 -16.68
CA THR A 120 22.75 31.66 -17.79
C THR A 120 21.29 31.64 -18.21
N LEU A 121 21.02 31.65 -19.52
CA LEU A 121 19.68 31.44 -20.11
C LEU A 121 19.72 30.14 -20.90
N LEU A 122 18.85 29.20 -20.57
CA LEU A 122 18.64 27.97 -21.32
C LEU A 122 17.30 28.04 -22.07
N CYS A 123 17.39 27.92 -23.39
CA CYS A 123 16.23 27.75 -24.25
C CYS A 123 15.88 26.27 -24.28
N THR A 124 14.87 25.90 -23.50
CA THR A 124 14.52 24.49 -23.33
C THR A 124 13.72 23.95 -24.49
N ASP A 125 12.89 24.80 -25.11
CA ASP A 125 11.88 24.46 -26.11
C ASP A 125 10.96 23.31 -25.69
N GLY A 126 10.84 23.06 -24.38
CA GLY A 126 10.04 21.98 -23.79
C GLY A 126 9.03 22.49 -22.77
N VAL A 127 8.38 21.55 -22.10
CA VAL A 127 7.47 21.80 -20.97
C VAL A 127 8.30 21.78 -19.68
N ILE A 128 8.25 22.87 -18.93
CA ILE A 128 8.96 23.10 -17.67
C ILE A 128 7.94 22.92 -16.54
N LEU A 129 8.24 22.00 -15.63
CA LEU A 129 7.37 21.60 -14.53
C LEU A 129 8.18 21.49 -13.22
N PRO A 130 7.52 21.46 -12.04
CA PRO A 130 8.21 21.09 -10.82
C PRO A 130 8.94 19.76 -11.01
N GLY A 131 10.07 19.58 -10.32
CA GLY A 131 10.73 18.28 -10.25
C GLY A 131 9.74 17.21 -9.80
N LEU A 132 9.73 16.05 -10.46
CA LEU A 132 8.81 14.98 -10.11
C LEU A 132 9.17 14.42 -8.74
N ILE A 133 8.16 13.96 -8.01
CA ILE A 133 8.29 13.39 -6.68
C ILE A 133 7.86 11.93 -6.78
N ASP A 134 8.81 11.05 -6.50
CA ASP A 134 8.54 9.64 -6.32
C ASP A 134 8.05 9.44 -4.88
N ALA A 135 6.73 9.29 -4.69
CA ALA A 135 6.15 9.33 -3.36
C ALA A 135 6.43 8.06 -2.54
N HIS A 136 6.83 6.96 -3.20
CA HIS A 136 7.20 5.70 -2.57
C HIS A 136 7.91 4.76 -3.56
N ASP A 137 9.09 4.28 -3.17
CA ASP A 137 9.90 3.24 -3.86
C ASP A 137 10.62 2.38 -2.78
N HIS A 138 11.40 1.39 -3.21
CA HIS A 138 12.40 0.71 -2.39
C HIS A 138 13.76 0.83 -3.08
N ILE A 139 14.42 1.98 -2.91
CA ILE A 139 15.49 2.47 -3.80
C ILE A 139 16.58 1.42 -4.05
N ALA A 140 17.08 0.79 -2.98
CA ALA A 140 18.17 -0.18 -3.04
C ALA A 140 17.79 -1.49 -3.78
N TYR A 141 16.50 -1.84 -3.86
CA TYR A 141 16.00 -2.95 -4.67
C TYR A 141 16.02 -2.63 -6.17
N GLY A 142 16.24 -1.37 -6.56
CA GLY A 142 16.38 -0.94 -7.95
C GLY A 142 17.58 -1.54 -8.71
N ILE A 143 18.39 -2.39 -8.08
CA ILE A 143 19.41 -3.21 -8.74
C ILE A 143 18.86 -4.55 -9.27
N LEU A 144 17.70 -4.99 -8.77
CA LEU A 144 17.08 -6.26 -9.12
C LEU A 144 16.16 -6.08 -10.33
N PRO A 145 16.10 -7.07 -11.23
CA PRO A 145 15.13 -7.03 -12.32
C PRO A 145 13.70 -7.31 -11.80
N ARG A 146 12.71 -7.37 -12.71
CA ARG A 146 11.36 -7.82 -12.35
C ARG A 146 11.37 -9.23 -11.77
N TRP A 147 10.58 -9.42 -10.71
CA TRP A 147 10.38 -10.74 -10.13
C TRP A 147 9.42 -11.55 -10.99
N ASN A 148 9.87 -12.73 -11.45
CA ASN A 148 9.02 -13.63 -12.20
C ASN A 148 8.37 -14.65 -11.26
N HIS A 149 7.18 -14.33 -10.76
CA HIS A 149 6.34 -15.23 -9.96
C HIS A 149 5.31 -16.01 -10.80
N GLY A 150 5.46 -15.99 -12.13
CA GLY A 150 4.62 -16.72 -13.07
C GLY A 150 3.25 -16.07 -13.24
N THR A 151 2.18 -16.84 -13.02
CA THR A 151 0.80 -16.35 -13.00
C THR A 151 0.22 -16.37 -11.59
N ARG A 152 1.07 -16.52 -10.57
CA ARG A 152 0.62 -16.56 -9.18
C ARG A 152 0.23 -15.15 -8.79
N GLN A 153 -0.88 -15.06 -8.08
CA GLN A 153 -1.30 -13.85 -7.39
C GLN A 153 -1.44 -14.20 -5.92
N PHE A 154 -1.20 -13.21 -5.08
CA PHE A 154 -1.15 -13.35 -3.64
C PHE A 154 -2.36 -12.68 -3.02
N LEU A 155 -2.69 -13.06 -1.79
CA LEU A 155 -3.74 -12.41 -1.03
C LEU A 155 -3.26 -11.10 -0.39
N SER A 156 -2.00 -11.07 0.06
CA SER A 156 -1.40 -9.93 0.73
C SER A 156 0.12 -10.03 0.75
N ARG A 157 0.76 -8.99 1.27
CA ARG A 157 2.21 -8.98 1.52
C ARG A 157 2.71 -10.14 2.35
N TYR A 158 1.88 -10.67 3.24
CA TYR A 158 2.25 -11.76 4.11
C TYR A 158 2.29 -13.11 3.38
N ASP A 159 1.47 -13.26 2.35
CA ASP A 159 1.42 -14.46 1.51
C ASP A 159 2.68 -14.56 0.63
N TRP A 160 3.03 -13.51 -0.13
CA TRP A 160 4.25 -13.59 -0.95
C TRP A 160 5.55 -13.59 -0.15
N GLN A 161 5.59 -12.99 1.04
CA GLN A 161 6.74 -13.13 1.95
C GLN A 161 6.90 -14.56 2.49
N GLY A 162 5.80 -15.34 2.56
CA GLY A 162 5.83 -16.75 2.89
C GLY A 162 6.26 -17.65 1.73
N PHE A 163 6.31 -17.12 0.50
CA PHE A 163 6.63 -17.90 -0.68
C PHE A 163 8.15 -18.11 -0.82
N SER A 164 8.57 -19.37 -0.94
CA SER A 164 10.01 -19.73 -0.95
C SER A 164 10.81 -19.03 -2.05
N ASP A 165 10.20 -18.84 -3.22
CA ASP A 165 10.90 -18.27 -4.39
C ASP A 165 11.19 -16.78 -4.21
N TYR A 166 10.43 -16.07 -3.36
CA TYR A 166 10.69 -14.68 -3.03
C TYR A 166 12.07 -14.50 -2.38
N TRP A 167 12.40 -15.32 -1.38
CA TRP A 167 13.68 -15.24 -0.68
C TRP A 167 14.86 -15.63 -1.58
N SER A 168 14.66 -16.59 -2.48
CA SER A 168 15.66 -16.92 -3.49
C SER A 168 15.88 -15.75 -4.46
N PHE A 169 14.80 -15.10 -4.90
CA PHE A 169 14.88 -13.93 -5.77
C PHE A 169 15.58 -12.74 -5.08
N GLY A 170 15.29 -12.49 -3.80
CA GLY A 170 15.87 -11.38 -3.01
C GLY A 170 17.32 -11.60 -2.58
N ARG A 171 17.85 -12.81 -2.68
CA ARG A 171 19.23 -13.18 -2.27
C ARG A 171 20.32 -12.20 -2.77
N PRO A 172 20.34 -11.73 -4.03
CA PRO A 172 21.36 -10.80 -4.50
C PRO A 172 21.34 -9.46 -3.74
N TYR A 173 20.16 -8.97 -3.36
CA TYR A 173 20.04 -7.79 -2.52
C TYR A 173 20.66 -8.04 -1.15
N ASP A 174 20.32 -9.16 -0.51
CA ASP A 174 20.81 -9.51 0.83
C ASP A 174 22.34 -9.64 0.90
N GLU A 175 22.95 -10.21 -0.13
CA GLU A 175 24.40 -10.35 -0.21
C GLU A 175 25.12 -9.01 -0.36
N LEU A 176 24.50 -8.03 -1.02
CA LEU A 176 25.12 -6.75 -1.35
C LEU A 176 24.85 -5.67 -0.29
N GLN A 177 23.66 -5.63 0.31
CA GLN A 177 23.23 -4.53 1.19
C GLN A 177 24.19 -4.27 2.37
N GLY A 178 24.88 -5.31 2.88
CA GLY A 178 25.84 -5.15 3.97
C GLY A 178 27.12 -4.38 3.61
N SER A 179 27.43 -4.22 2.32
CA SER A 179 28.70 -3.62 1.86
C SER A 179 28.56 -2.57 0.75
N LEU A 180 27.45 -2.56 0.01
CA LEU A 180 27.25 -1.72 -1.17
C LEU A 180 25.94 -0.92 -1.14
N LEU A 181 25.29 -0.78 0.01
CA LEU A 181 23.99 -0.09 0.11
C LEU A 181 24.01 1.31 -0.53
N CYS A 182 25.10 2.08 -0.35
CA CYS A 182 25.18 3.41 -0.97
C CYS A 182 25.31 3.41 -2.48
N GLN A 183 25.96 2.39 -3.05
CA GLN A 183 26.00 2.20 -4.49
C GLN A 183 24.63 1.77 -5.02
N MET A 184 23.91 0.92 -4.27
CA MET A 184 22.56 0.47 -4.61
C MET A 184 21.57 1.64 -4.60
N ASP A 185 21.52 2.41 -3.52
CA ASP A 185 20.65 3.60 -3.38
C ASP A 185 20.94 4.62 -4.49
N LYS A 186 22.22 4.95 -4.71
CA LYS A 186 22.60 5.89 -5.77
C LYS A 186 22.23 5.41 -7.15
N TYR A 187 22.36 4.11 -7.42
CA TYR A 187 21.97 3.55 -8.71
C TYR A 187 20.46 3.69 -8.95
N GLY A 188 19.65 3.40 -7.93
CA GLY A 188 18.20 3.64 -7.95
C GLY A 188 17.85 5.12 -8.14
N GLU A 189 18.49 6.02 -7.39
CA GLU A 189 18.28 7.46 -7.51
C GLU A 189 18.70 8.02 -8.89
N ILE A 190 19.71 7.44 -9.55
CA ILE A 190 20.08 7.80 -10.93
C ILE A 190 18.98 7.41 -11.92
N ARG A 191 18.39 6.21 -11.77
CA ARG A 191 17.24 5.77 -12.58
C ARG A 191 16.10 6.77 -12.46
N MET A 192 15.75 7.14 -11.23
CA MET A 192 14.69 8.11 -10.93
C MET A 192 15.01 9.51 -11.49
N ALA A 193 16.24 9.99 -11.33
CA ALA A 193 16.68 11.28 -11.87
C ALA A 193 16.61 11.32 -13.40
N LEU A 194 16.93 10.22 -14.08
CA LEU A 194 16.80 10.13 -15.55
C LEU A 194 15.34 10.12 -16.00
N ALA A 195 14.41 9.75 -15.13
CA ALA A 195 12.97 9.83 -15.33
C ALA A 195 12.35 11.13 -14.80
N GLY A 196 13.13 12.14 -14.42
CA GLY A 196 12.61 13.45 -14.03
C GLY A 196 12.33 13.64 -12.55
N ALA A 197 12.61 12.66 -11.69
CA ALA A 197 12.43 12.81 -10.25
C ALA A 197 13.54 13.68 -9.62
N THR A 198 13.17 14.52 -8.65
CA THR A 198 14.10 15.28 -7.80
C THR A 198 14.03 14.91 -6.33
N SER A 199 12.95 14.26 -5.90
CA SER A 199 12.69 13.80 -4.53
C SER A 199 12.14 12.37 -4.52
N VAL A 200 12.42 11.64 -3.46
CA VAL A 200 11.99 10.24 -3.29
C VAL A 200 11.81 9.88 -1.82
N GLN A 201 10.80 9.05 -1.52
CA GLN A 201 10.67 8.30 -0.28
C GLN A 201 10.92 6.81 -0.60
N GLY A 202 11.73 6.09 0.19
CA GLY A 202 11.91 4.65 -0.06
C GLY A 202 13.22 3.97 0.34
N SER A 203 14.10 4.62 1.10
CA SER A 203 15.41 4.06 1.47
C SER A 203 15.45 3.34 2.83
N GLY A 204 14.31 3.18 3.49
CA GLY A 204 14.20 2.43 4.76
C GLY A 204 14.98 3.07 5.92
N GLY A 205 15.10 4.40 5.94
CA GLY A 205 15.78 5.14 7.02
C GLY A 205 17.30 4.94 7.11
N SER A 206 17.93 4.37 6.08
CA SER A 206 19.37 4.11 6.08
C SER A 206 20.18 5.42 6.08
N ALA A 207 20.75 5.76 7.23
CA ALA A 207 21.68 6.89 7.37
C ALA A 207 23.09 6.58 6.81
N ALA A 208 23.29 5.42 6.17
CA ALA A 208 24.61 5.00 5.69
C ALA A 208 25.18 5.98 4.63
N CYS A 209 24.30 6.59 3.85
CA CYS A 209 24.68 7.36 2.66
C CYS A 209 24.43 8.84 2.87
N ALA A 210 25.43 9.54 3.41
CA ALA A 210 25.31 10.95 3.80
C ALA A 210 25.16 11.97 2.63
N ASP A 211 25.15 11.54 1.36
CA ASP A 211 25.05 12.43 0.19
C ASP A 211 24.26 11.74 -0.96
N PRO A 212 22.91 11.75 -0.90
CA PRO A 212 22.05 11.28 -1.99
C PRO A 212 22.03 12.26 -3.17
N ILE A 213 21.72 11.71 -4.35
CA ILE A 213 21.56 12.41 -5.62
C ILE A 213 20.21 13.12 -5.66
N LEU A 214 19.15 12.43 -5.22
CA LEU A 214 17.82 13.02 -5.04
C LEU A 214 17.65 13.65 -3.66
N ARG A 215 16.52 14.31 -3.41
CA ARG A 215 16.06 14.59 -2.05
C ARG A 215 15.43 13.32 -1.50
N ASN A 216 16.28 12.47 -0.93
CA ASN A 216 15.85 11.26 -0.26
C ASN A 216 15.27 11.63 1.12
N LEU A 217 13.96 11.41 1.28
CA LEU A 217 13.17 11.88 2.40
C LEU A 217 13.37 11.04 3.67
N ASP A 218 13.81 9.79 3.57
CA ASP A 218 14.05 8.97 4.77
C ASP A 218 15.36 9.37 5.51
N MET A 219 16.16 10.26 4.93
CA MET A 219 17.41 10.74 5.51
C MET A 219 17.22 11.98 6.39
N ARG A 220 17.76 11.97 7.61
CA ARG A 220 17.67 13.11 8.56
C ARG A 220 18.25 14.45 8.07
N ALA A 221 19.10 14.42 7.05
CA ALA A 221 19.69 15.60 6.43
C ALA A 221 19.20 15.75 4.99
N VAL A 222 17.88 15.88 4.82
CA VAL A 222 17.31 16.06 3.48
C VAL A 222 17.85 17.36 2.88
N HIS A 223 18.46 17.25 1.69
CA HIS A 223 19.04 18.40 1.00
C HIS A 223 18.01 19.54 0.98
N GLY A 224 18.35 20.70 1.54
CA GLY A 224 17.51 21.90 1.42
C GLY A 224 16.18 21.92 2.18
N LEU A 225 15.82 20.89 2.96
CA LEU A 225 14.62 20.88 3.82
C LEU A 225 15.00 21.02 5.30
N PRO A 226 15.44 22.21 5.76
CA PRO A 226 15.94 22.38 7.12
C PRO A 226 14.84 22.15 8.16
N GLY A 227 15.07 21.17 9.03
CA GLY A 227 14.18 20.88 10.16
C GLY A 227 13.01 19.98 9.82
N TRP A 228 12.84 19.59 8.55
CA TRP A 228 11.82 18.64 8.14
C TRP A 228 12.20 17.21 8.55
N THR A 229 11.24 16.45 9.06
CA THR A 229 11.45 15.07 9.53
C THR A 229 10.25 14.18 9.18
N MET A 230 10.53 12.92 8.84
CA MET A 230 9.51 11.88 8.70
C MET A 230 9.84 10.62 9.47
N GLU A 231 8.82 9.81 9.69
CA GLU A 231 8.93 8.43 10.14
C GLU A 231 8.22 7.53 9.12
N GLU A 232 8.96 6.58 8.53
CA GLU A 232 8.39 5.53 7.68
C GLU A 232 8.18 4.23 8.47
N ARG A 233 7.24 3.40 8.03
CA ARG A 233 7.09 2.02 8.52
C ARG A 233 6.74 1.05 7.40
N VAL A 234 7.67 0.15 7.08
CA VAL A 234 7.40 -1.03 6.23
C VAL A 234 6.85 -2.21 7.04
N SER A 235 7.24 -2.36 8.31
CA SER A 235 6.83 -3.49 9.17
C SER A 235 5.32 -3.49 9.49
N ARG A 236 4.78 -4.64 9.90
CA ARG A 236 3.38 -4.78 10.35
C ARG A 236 3.01 -3.70 11.37
N ILE A 237 1.87 -3.04 11.16
CA ILE A 237 1.41 -1.98 12.06
C ILE A 237 1.08 -2.51 13.47
N SER A 238 0.65 -3.77 13.57
CA SER A 238 0.41 -4.46 14.84
C SER A 238 1.67 -4.65 15.70
N GLY A 239 2.86 -4.54 15.10
CA GLY A 239 4.13 -4.54 15.82
C GLY A 239 4.47 -3.19 16.47
N LEU A 240 3.75 -2.11 16.16
CA LEU A 240 4.00 -0.79 16.72
C LEU A 240 3.45 -0.69 18.13
N SER A 241 4.33 -0.44 19.10
CA SER A 241 3.90 -0.29 20.49
C SER A 241 3.04 0.96 20.68
N ALA A 242 2.06 0.91 21.59
CA ALA A 242 1.24 2.07 21.94
C ALA A 242 2.06 3.29 22.40
N ALA A 243 3.24 3.07 23.01
CA ALA A 243 4.14 4.15 23.40
C ALA A 243 4.77 4.83 22.17
N SER A 244 5.23 4.04 21.20
CA SER A 244 5.78 4.57 19.95
C SER A 244 4.71 5.28 19.12
N ALA A 245 3.50 4.72 19.04
CA ALA A 245 2.38 5.39 18.40
C ALA A 245 2.06 6.74 19.08
N ALA A 246 2.03 6.79 20.41
CA ALA A 246 1.82 8.04 21.15
C ALA A 246 2.93 9.08 20.90
N ASP A 247 4.18 8.65 20.74
CA ASP A 247 5.30 9.54 20.39
C ASP A 247 5.13 10.12 18.98
N ILE A 248 4.69 9.32 18.00
CA ILE A 248 4.39 9.77 16.64
C ILE A 248 3.25 10.79 16.66
N VAL A 249 2.14 10.47 17.32
CA VAL A 249 0.98 11.37 17.46
C VAL A 249 1.40 12.70 18.10
N ALA A 250 2.19 12.65 19.17
CA ALA A 250 2.70 13.85 19.83
C ALA A 250 3.63 14.67 18.92
N GLY A 251 4.49 14.00 18.15
CA GLY A 251 5.42 14.63 17.23
C GLY A 251 4.72 15.35 16.07
N LEU A 252 3.70 14.72 15.48
CA LEU A 252 2.87 15.36 14.44
C LEU A 252 2.09 16.55 15.02
N ALA A 253 1.55 16.41 16.23
CA ALA A 253 0.77 17.47 16.87
C ALA A 253 1.61 18.69 17.28
N ASP A 254 2.88 18.51 17.67
CA ASP A 254 3.77 19.59 18.10
C ASP A 254 4.71 20.11 17.00
N GLY A 255 4.72 19.46 15.84
CA GLY A 255 5.54 19.81 14.67
C GLY A 255 7.01 19.41 14.79
N SER A 256 7.35 18.46 15.67
CA SER A 256 8.69 17.83 15.70
C SER A 256 8.81 16.64 14.75
N LEU A 257 7.68 16.16 14.23
CA LEU A 257 7.55 15.23 13.11
C LEU A 257 6.63 15.87 12.07
N ASP A 258 7.04 15.91 10.80
CA ASP A 258 6.22 16.50 9.72
C ASP A 258 5.37 15.45 9.00
N ALA A 259 5.86 14.21 8.89
CA ALA A 259 5.16 13.13 8.19
C ALA A 259 5.33 11.75 8.85
N PHE A 260 4.28 10.93 8.78
CA PHE A 260 4.28 9.52 9.11
C PHE A 260 3.79 8.71 7.90
N VAL A 261 4.60 7.79 7.40
CA VAL A 261 4.35 7.11 6.11
C VAL A 261 4.43 5.58 6.28
N PRO A 262 3.34 4.94 6.74
CA PRO A 262 3.29 3.49 6.92
C PRO A 262 2.75 2.74 5.69
N HIS A 263 3.18 1.49 5.50
CA HIS A 263 2.49 0.52 4.63
C HIS A 263 1.28 -0.05 5.36
N ILE A 264 0.08 0.17 4.80
CA ILE A 264 -1.19 -0.24 5.39
C ILE A 264 -2.08 -0.84 4.30
N GLY A 265 -2.66 -2.00 4.58
CA GLY A 265 -3.61 -2.65 3.69
C GLY A 265 -2.97 -3.13 2.39
N GLU A 266 -1.73 -3.58 2.44
CA GLU A 266 -1.04 -4.11 1.25
C GLU A 266 -1.47 -5.56 0.96
N GLY A 267 -2.65 -5.66 0.34
CA GLY A 267 -3.33 -6.90 0.03
C GLY A 267 -4.82 -6.68 -0.16
N ILE A 268 -5.53 -7.76 -0.45
CA ILE A 268 -6.97 -7.78 -0.74
C ILE A 268 -7.71 -8.79 0.15
N ASP A 269 -7.06 -9.23 1.23
CA ASP A 269 -7.66 -10.03 2.29
C ASP A 269 -8.15 -9.17 3.46
N ASP A 270 -9.04 -9.75 4.27
CA ASP A 270 -9.58 -9.08 5.45
C ASP A 270 -8.51 -8.73 6.49
N ALA A 271 -7.41 -9.49 6.52
CA ALA A 271 -6.28 -9.21 7.41
C ALA A 271 -5.58 -7.89 7.02
N SER A 272 -5.43 -7.62 5.72
CA SER A 272 -4.90 -6.36 5.20
C SER A 272 -5.85 -5.20 5.52
N ARG A 273 -7.16 -5.38 5.32
CA ARG A 273 -8.17 -4.38 5.70
C ARG A 273 -8.14 -4.06 7.20
N ALA A 274 -7.99 -5.08 8.06
CA ALA A 274 -7.92 -4.91 9.51
C ALA A 274 -6.69 -4.09 9.99
N GLU A 275 -5.70 -3.85 9.15
CA GLU A 275 -4.59 -2.94 9.47
C GLU A 275 -5.07 -1.49 9.64
N PHE A 276 -6.13 -1.08 8.95
CA PHE A 276 -6.73 0.24 9.11
C PHE A 276 -7.35 0.42 10.50
N GLU A 277 -8.03 -0.61 11.03
CA GLU A 277 -8.53 -0.59 12.41
C GLU A 277 -7.40 -0.53 13.43
N THR A 278 -6.29 -1.22 13.16
CA THR A 278 -5.12 -1.14 14.03
C THR A 278 -4.51 0.26 14.02
N LEU A 279 -4.39 0.88 12.84
CA LEU A 279 -3.92 2.25 12.67
C LEU A 279 -4.83 3.25 13.41
N ALA A 280 -6.15 3.10 13.25
CA ALA A 280 -7.16 3.93 13.90
C ALA A 280 -7.13 3.77 15.42
N GLY A 281 -7.07 2.53 15.93
CA GLY A 281 -6.98 2.23 17.37
C GLY A 281 -5.71 2.75 18.04
N LEU A 282 -4.64 2.95 17.27
CA LEU A 282 -3.41 3.61 17.72
C LEU A 282 -3.48 5.15 17.65
N GLY A 283 -4.59 5.71 17.14
CA GLY A 283 -4.78 7.13 16.95
C GLY A 283 -3.93 7.72 15.82
N LEU A 284 -3.52 6.88 14.85
CA LEU A 284 -2.60 7.22 13.77
C LEU A 284 -3.31 7.54 12.44
N VAL A 285 -4.64 7.67 12.44
CA VAL A 285 -5.41 8.23 11.32
C VAL A 285 -5.63 9.72 11.59
N LEU A 286 -4.65 10.55 11.20
CA LEU A 286 -4.61 11.99 11.49
C LEU A 286 -3.83 12.77 10.40
N PRO A 287 -3.95 14.11 10.35
CA PRO A 287 -3.13 14.92 9.46
C PRO A 287 -1.64 14.66 9.70
N GLY A 288 -0.84 14.56 8.64
CA GLY A 288 0.56 14.15 8.74
C GLY A 288 0.79 12.68 8.41
N THR A 289 -0.27 11.85 8.38
CA THR A 289 -0.17 10.44 8.00
C THR A 289 -0.51 10.23 6.54
N SER A 290 0.31 9.44 5.84
CA SER A 290 0.08 9.05 4.45
C SER A 290 0.31 7.55 4.27
N VAL A 291 -0.75 6.81 3.95
CA VAL A 291 -0.69 5.35 3.86
C VAL A 291 -0.17 4.92 2.48
N ILE A 292 0.75 3.98 2.44
CA ILE A 292 1.24 3.36 1.21
C ILE A 292 0.35 2.17 0.85
N HIS A 293 0.04 2.04 -0.44
CA HIS A 293 -0.87 1.08 -1.05
C HIS A 293 -2.33 1.35 -0.73
N GLY A 294 -2.78 1.03 0.49
CA GLY A 294 -4.19 1.04 0.85
C GLY A 294 -5.07 0.10 0.05
N THR A 295 -4.50 -0.97 -0.54
CA THR A 295 -5.18 -1.89 -1.45
C THR A 295 -6.38 -2.59 -0.82
N GLY A 296 -6.32 -2.90 0.47
CA GLY A 296 -7.40 -3.55 1.22
C GLY A 296 -8.43 -2.58 1.79
N ALA A 297 -8.34 -1.28 1.50
CA ALA A 297 -9.28 -0.28 1.99
C ALA A 297 -10.63 -0.40 1.26
N GLY A 298 -11.73 -0.44 2.01
CA GLY A 298 -13.06 -0.21 1.48
C GLY A 298 -13.51 1.25 1.67
N THR A 299 -14.78 1.50 1.39
CA THR A 299 -15.40 2.83 1.45
C THR A 299 -15.21 3.51 2.80
N ILE A 300 -15.36 2.77 3.90
CA ILE A 300 -15.18 3.31 5.26
C ILE A 300 -13.72 3.66 5.56
N GLU A 301 -12.78 2.77 5.25
CA GLU A 301 -11.37 3.04 5.50
C GLU A 301 -10.89 4.26 4.71
N LEU A 302 -11.33 4.41 3.46
CA LEU A 302 -11.05 5.58 2.63
C LEU A 302 -11.73 6.85 3.15
N ALA A 303 -12.97 6.76 3.63
CA ALA A 303 -13.68 7.86 4.25
C ALA A 303 -12.95 8.37 5.50
N ARG A 304 -12.41 7.46 6.32
CA ARG A 304 -11.59 7.79 7.49
C ARG A 304 -10.34 8.58 7.12
N LEU A 305 -9.62 8.15 6.08
CA LEU A 305 -8.46 8.88 5.60
C LEU A 305 -8.83 10.30 5.13
N ALA A 306 -9.91 10.42 4.36
CA ALA A 306 -10.43 11.72 3.90
C ALA A 306 -10.83 12.63 5.07
N ALA A 307 -11.59 12.11 6.04
CA ALA A 307 -12.05 12.83 7.24
C ALA A 307 -10.88 13.39 8.05
N ALA A 308 -9.85 12.56 8.24
CA ALA A 308 -8.65 12.92 8.98
C ALA A 308 -7.71 13.83 8.19
N GLY A 309 -7.92 14.00 6.88
CA GLY A 309 -6.98 14.69 6.00
C GLY A 309 -5.64 13.96 5.87
N ALA A 310 -5.66 12.64 6.04
CA ALA A 310 -4.54 11.75 5.75
C ALA A 310 -4.38 11.55 4.23
N GLY A 311 -3.16 11.22 3.79
CA GLY A 311 -2.84 10.97 2.39
C GLY A 311 -2.90 9.48 2.02
N LEU A 312 -2.99 9.22 0.72
CA LEU A 312 -2.81 7.91 0.11
C LEU A 312 -1.66 7.98 -0.90
N ILE A 313 -0.72 7.05 -0.81
CA ILE A 313 0.34 6.84 -1.79
C ILE A 313 0.01 5.55 -2.53
N TRP A 314 -0.44 5.71 -3.77
CA TRP A 314 -0.98 4.64 -4.60
C TRP A 314 0.09 4.09 -5.54
N SER A 315 0.18 2.75 -5.59
CA SER A 315 1.18 1.99 -6.37
C SER A 315 0.51 0.92 -7.24
N PRO A 316 -0.33 1.32 -8.21
CA PRO A 316 -1.17 0.39 -8.95
C PRO A 316 -0.41 -0.70 -9.68
N ARG A 317 0.74 -0.39 -10.28
CA ARG A 317 1.52 -1.40 -11.01
C ARG A 317 1.89 -2.56 -10.10
N SER A 318 2.43 -2.23 -8.93
CA SER A 318 2.87 -3.23 -7.94
C SER A 318 1.68 -4.01 -7.39
N ASN A 319 0.59 -3.32 -7.06
CA ASN A 319 -0.63 -3.96 -6.58
C ASN A 319 -1.22 -4.93 -7.58
N ILE A 320 -1.34 -4.53 -8.86
CA ILE A 320 -1.89 -5.38 -9.92
C ILE A 320 -0.99 -6.59 -10.17
N ASP A 321 0.33 -6.40 -10.21
CA ASP A 321 1.29 -7.49 -10.45
C ASP A 321 1.20 -8.55 -9.33
N LEU A 322 1.10 -8.13 -8.07
CA LEU A 322 1.10 -9.03 -6.91
C LEU A 322 -0.29 -9.59 -6.57
N TYR A 323 -1.34 -8.77 -6.70
CA TYR A 323 -2.68 -9.07 -6.16
C TYR A 323 -3.77 -9.17 -7.24
N GLY A 324 -3.48 -8.73 -8.48
CA GLY A 324 -4.43 -8.71 -9.60
C GLY A 324 -5.45 -7.56 -9.58
N LEU A 325 -5.49 -6.82 -8.47
CA LEU A 325 -6.37 -5.69 -8.18
C LEU A 325 -5.55 -4.57 -7.52
N THR A 326 -6.15 -3.38 -7.37
CA THR A 326 -5.56 -2.25 -6.65
C THR A 326 -6.61 -1.56 -5.78
N THR A 327 -6.18 -0.56 -5.02
CA THR A 327 -7.04 0.28 -4.18
C THR A 327 -8.21 0.85 -4.99
N ASP A 328 -9.37 0.98 -4.35
CA ASP A 328 -10.54 1.62 -4.95
C ASP A 328 -10.34 3.15 -5.06
N ILE A 329 -9.66 3.55 -6.13
CA ILE A 329 -9.33 4.94 -6.41
C ILE A 329 -10.54 5.78 -6.80
N PRO A 330 -11.52 5.27 -7.58
CA PRO A 330 -12.78 5.99 -7.79
C PRO A 330 -13.43 6.42 -6.46
N VAL A 331 -13.60 5.49 -5.50
CA VAL A 331 -14.15 5.80 -4.17
C VAL A 331 -13.27 6.81 -3.43
N ALA A 332 -11.95 6.56 -3.35
CA ALA A 332 -11.01 7.45 -2.65
C ALA A 332 -11.08 8.89 -3.19
N ARG A 333 -11.21 9.05 -4.51
CA ARG A 333 -11.33 10.34 -5.19
C ARG A 333 -12.65 11.03 -4.87
N ASN A 334 -13.77 10.31 -4.94
CA ASN A 334 -15.10 10.88 -4.66
C ASN A 334 -15.20 11.36 -3.20
N LEU A 335 -14.61 10.62 -2.27
CA LEU A 335 -14.51 11.00 -0.85
C LEU A 335 -13.52 12.14 -0.56
N GLY A 336 -12.66 12.50 -1.52
CA GLY A 336 -11.70 13.59 -1.40
C GLY A 336 -10.37 13.24 -0.72
N VAL A 337 -9.96 11.97 -0.75
CA VAL A 337 -8.62 11.54 -0.33
C VAL A 337 -7.57 12.21 -1.22
N ARG A 338 -6.47 12.70 -0.63
CA ARG A 338 -5.33 13.22 -1.40
C ARG A 338 -4.43 12.06 -1.83
N ILE A 339 -4.30 11.87 -3.14
CA ILE A 339 -3.66 10.70 -3.74
C ILE A 339 -2.37 11.13 -4.45
N ALA A 340 -1.24 10.57 -4.00
CA ALA A 340 0.05 10.66 -4.68
C ALA A 340 0.40 9.32 -5.32
N LEU A 341 1.29 9.33 -6.32
CA LEU A 341 1.75 8.08 -6.96
C LEU A 341 3.16 7.71 -6.51
N GLY A 342 3.36 6.42 -6.26
CA GLY A 342 4.67 5.82 -5.99
C GLY A 342 4.83 4.54 -6.81
N PRO A 343 5.91 4.37 -7.59
CA PRO A 343 6.16 3.15 -8.34
C PRO A 343 6.32 1.90 -7.47
N ASP A 344 6.66 2.06 -6.18
CA ASP A 344 7.03 0.99 -5.26
C ASP A 344 8.33 0.28 -5.72
N TRP A 345 8.67 -0.88 -5.17
CA TRP A 345 9.88 -1.61 -5.51
C TRP A 345 9.85 -2.11 -6.96
N LEU A 346 10.96 -1.89 -7.68
CA LEU A 346 11.13 -2.26 -9.10
C LEU A 346 10.74 -3.72 -9.46
N PRO A 347 10.87 -4.73 -8.57
CA PRO A 347 10.51 -6.10 -8.91
C PRO A 347 9.05 -6.34 -9.35
N SER A 348 8.07 -5.67 -8.74
CA SER A 348 6.65 -5.69 -9.15
C SER A 348 6.15 -4.35 -9.65
N GLY A 349 6.70 -3.26 -9.12
CA GLY A 349 6.34 -1.86 -9.39
C GLY A 349 6.75 -1.33 -10.77
N SER A 350 6.51 -0.04 -11.02
CA SER A 350 6.95 0.57 -12.29
C SER A 350 8.44 0.92 -12.30
N ARG A 351 8.97 1.11 -13.49
CA ARG A 351 10.40 1.47 -13.68
C ARG A 351 10.71 2.90 -13.27
N SER A 352 9.70 3.74 -13.11
CA SER A 352 9.80 5.13 -12.66
C SER A 352 8.41 5.70 -12.47
N VAL A 353 8.33 6.88 -11.84
CA VAL A 353 7.08 7.65 -11.72
C VAL A 353 6.44 8.00 -13.08
N LEU A 354 7.23 8.15 -14.16
CA LEU A 354 6.70 8.34 -15.52
C LEU A 354 6.02 7.08 -16.07
N ASP A 355 6.49 5.89 -15.70
CA ASP A 355 5.84 4.63 -16.09
C ASP A 355 4.62 4.33 -15.19
N GLU A 356 4.63 4.81 -13.94
CA GLU A 356 3.45 4.77 -13.07
C GLU A 356 2.33 5.70 -13.58
N LEU A 357 2.67 6.90 -14.07
CA LEU A 357 1.69 7.78 -14.75
C LEU A 357 1.01 7.07 -15.93
N LYS A 358 1.78 6.36 -16.75
CA LYS A 358 1.22 5.59 -17.88
C LYS A 358 0.38 4.40 -17.42
N CYS A 359 0.70 3.82 -16.26
CA CYS A 359 -0.14 2.79 -15.64
C CYS A 359 -1.50 3.38 -15.27
N VAL A 360 -1.51 4.53 -14.59
CA VAL A 360 -2.76 5.20 -14.18
C VAL A 360 -3.55 5.69 -15.40
N ASP A 361 -2.91 6.32 -16.39
CA ASP A 361 -3.55 6.76 -17.64
C ASP A 361 -4.23 5.59 -18.39
N ASP A 362 -3.60 4.41 -18.39
CA ASP A 362 -4.17 3.21 -19.01
C ASP A 362 -5.28 2.55 -18.18
N LEU A 363 -5.25 2.70 -16.84
CA LEU A 363 -6.35 2.28 -15.97
C LEU A 363 -7.55 3.21 -16.11
N ASP A 364 -7.31 4.52 -16.11
CA ASP A 364 -8.36 5.53 -16.19
C ASP A 364 -9.15 5.43 -17.50
N ALA A 365 -8.43 5.30 -18.62
CA ALA A 365 -9.02 5.19 -19.95
C ALA A 365 -9.80 3.89 -20.20
N VAL A 366 -9.64 2.87 -19.36
CA VAL A 366 -10.25 1.55 -19.57
C VAL A 366 -11.24 1.18 -18.47
N TYR A 367 -11.00 1.60 -17.23
CA TYR A 367 -11.70 1.11 -16.05
C TYR A 367 -12.35 2.20 -15.20
N TYR A 368 -12.03 3.49 -15.39
CA TYR A 368 -12.52 4.54 -14.49
C TYR A 368 -13.26 5.68 -15.22
N ASP A 369 -13.79 5.43 -16.42
CA ASP A 369 -14.59 6.39 -17.21
C ASP A 369 -13.91 7.77 -17.38
N ASP A 370 -12.60 7.79 -17.66
CA ASP A 370 -11.80 9.02 -17.82
C ASP A 370 -11.94 10.00 -16.62
N ALA A 371 -11.97 9.46 -15.40
CA ALA A 371 -12.12 10.24 -14.17
C ALA A 371 -10.93 11.19 -13.90
N TRP A 372 -9.77 10.98 -14.51
CA TRP A 372 -8.58 11.80 -14.30
C TRP A 372 -8.27 12.70 -15.50
N THR A 373 -8.06 13.98 -15.21
CA THR A 373 -7.44 14.88 -16.18
C THR A 373 -5.92 14.71 -16.16
N ASP A 374 -5.26 14.95 -17.30
CA ASP A 374 -3.79 14.94 -17.39
C ASP A 374 -3.12 15.86 -16.36
N ARG A 375 -3.78 16.99 -16.05
CA ARG A 375 -3.33 17.91 -15.00
C ARG A 375 -3.31 17.22 -13.64
N GLN A 376 -4.39 16.55 -13.25
CA GLN A 376 -4.48 15.85 -11.96
C GLN A 376 -3.43 14.73 -11.85
N LEU A 377 -3.18 13.99 -12.94
CA LEU A 377 -2.12 12.99 -12.98
C LEU A 377 -0.74 13.61 -12.73
N VAL A 378 -0.41 14.73 -13.39
CA VAL A 378 0.86 15.43 -13.17
C VAL A 378 0.94 16.03 -11.75
N GLU A 379 -0.16 16.55 -11.22
CA GLU A 379 -0.23 17.05 -9.84
C GLU A 379 0.00 15.92 -8.82
N ALA A 380 -0.49 14.70 -9.07
CA ALA A 380 -0.29 13.51 -8.24
C ALA A 380 1.19 13.09 -8.09
N VAL A 381 2.07 13.59 -8.96
CA VAL A 381 3.53 13.35 -8.91
C VAL A 381 4.34 14.64 -8.74
N THR A 382 3.67 15.75 -8.42
CA THR A 382 4.31 17.06 -8.16
C THR A 382 3.71 17.72 -6.92
N SER A 383 2.69 18.56 -7.06
CA SER A 383 2.16 19.36 -5.95
C SER A 383 1.40 18.51 -4.94
N VAL A 384 0.58 17.56 -5.38
CA VAL A 384 -0.17 16.68 -4.48
C VAL A 384 0.78 15.69 -3.80
N ALA A 385 1.76 15.14 -4.52
CA ALA A 385 2.82 14.35 -3.90
C ALA A 385 3.57 15.12 -2.80
N ALA A 386 3.87 16.40 -3.03
CA ALA A 386 4.51 17.25 -2.03
C ALA A 386 3.61 17.49 -0.81
N GLU A 387 2.30 17.62 -1.00
CA GLU A 387 1.33 17.78 0.09
C GLU A 387 1.15 16.49 0.91
N VAL A 388 1.03 15.34 0.23
CA VAL A 388 0.94 14.00 0.85
C VAL A 388 2.20 13.69 1.66
N LEU A 389 3.37 14.13 1.20
CA LEU A 389 4.63 13.97 1.93
C LEU A 389 4.96 15.16 2.84
N HIS A 390 4.09 16.17 2.96
CA HIS A 390 4.29 17.35 3.81
C HIS A 390 5.60 18.13 3.53
N ILE A 391 6.01 18.21 2.26
CA ILE A 391 7.18 18.96 1.77
C ILE A 391 6.80 20.11 0.81
N ASP A 392 5.50 20.40 0.67
CA ASP A 392 4.93 21.44 -0.20
C ASP A 392 5.40 22.86 0.12
N ALA A 393 5.85 23.09 1.36
CA ALA A 393 6.48 24.35 1.76
C ALA A 393 7.85 24.58 1.06
N PHE A 394 8.41 23.57 0.39
CA PHE A 394 9.75 23.61 -0.18
C PHE A 394 9.81 23.27 -1.67
N VAL A 395 9.00 22.31 -2.14
CA VAL A 395 9.03 21.76 -3.51
C VAL A 395 7.62 21.43 -4.01
N GLY A 396 7.50 20.81 -5.19
CA GLY A 396 6.23 20.37 -5.78
C GLY A 396 5.50 21.42 -6.62
N ARG A 397 5.94 22.69 -6.58
CA ARG A 397 5.37 23.80 -7.36
C ARG A 397 6.46 24.71 -7.91
N LEU A 398 6.22 25.32 -9.08
CA LEU A 398 7.07 26.39 -9.60
C LEU A 398 6.58 27.73 -9.07
N ALA A 399 7.11 28.16 -7.93
CA ALA A 399 6.74 29.41 -7.27
C ALA A 399 7.93 30.11 -6.61
N GLU A 400 7.90 31.45 -6.57
CA GLU A 400 8.95 32.25 -5.92
C GLU A 400 9.15 31.83 -4.46
N GLY A 401 10.40 31.67 -4.06
CA GLY A 401 10.79 31.26 -2.72
C GLY A 401 10.96 29.75 -2.54
N LEU A 402 10.32 28.91 -3.35
CA LEU A 402 10.52 27.46 -3.31
C LEU A 402 11.90 27.06 -3.86
N LEU A 403 12.32 25.83 -3.60
CA LEU A 403 13.56 25.29 -4.14
C LEU A 403 13.43 25.10 -5.65
N GLY A 404 14.52 25.34 -6.38
CA GLY A 404 14.62 25.21 -7.83
C GLY A 404 14.68 23.76 -8.29
N ASP A 405 13.70 22.95 -7.89
CA ASP A 405 13.51 21.59 -8.33
C ASP A 405 12.65 21.61 -9.58
N VAL A 406 13.28 21.31 -10.71
CA VAL A 406 12.69 21.53 -12.03
C VAL A 406 12.98 20.35 -12.93
N THR A 407 11.94 19.87 -13.59
CA THR A 407 12.04 18.93 -14.70
C THR A 407 11.60 19.62 -15.97
N VAL A 408 12.23 19.25 -17.08
CA VAL A 408 11.85 19.70 -18.42
C VAL A 408 11.64 18.45 -19.27
N VAL A 409 10.49 18.36 -19.92
CA VAL A 409 10.19 17.29 -20.88
C VAL A 409 10.00 17.83 -22.29
N ARG A 410 10.37 17.03 -23.29
CA ARG A 410 10.02 17.24 -24.70
C ARG A 410 8.59 16.73 -24.93
N GLY A 411 7.88 17.33 -25.87
CA GLY A 411 6.55 16.89 -26.26
C GLY A 411 5.76 17.98 -26.96
N ASP A 412 4.46 17.76 -27.14
CA ASP A 412 3.57 18.79 -27.66
C ASP A 412 3.41 19.92 -26.63
N ARG A 413 3.75 21.13 -27.04
CA ARG A 413 3.67 22.32 -26.17
C ARG A 413 2.27 22.94 -26.16
N LEU A 414 1.39 22.50 -27.06
CA LEU A 414 -0.01 22.89 -27.10
C LEU A 414 -0.86 22.04 -26.15
N ASP A 415 -0.40 20.83 -25.85
CA ASP A 415 -0.97 19.96 -24.83
C ASP A 415 0.11 19.56 -23.79
N PRO A 416 0.54 20.52 -22.96
CA PRO A 416 1.73 20.35 -22.15
C PRO A 416 1.53 19.39 -20.97
N TRP A 417 0.30 19.15 -20.53
CA TRP A 417 0.01 18.17 -19.48
C TRP A 417 0.12 16.75 -20.05
N ARG A 418 -0.52 16.47 -21.20
CA ARG A 418 -0.38 15.19 -21.91
C ARG A 418 1.06 14.89 -22.28
N ALA A 419 1.83 15.91 -22.67
CA ALA A 419 3.26 15.76 -22.94
C ALA A 419 4.05 15.19 -21.75
N VAL A 420 3.67 15.51 -20.51
CA VAL A 420 4.29 14.96 -19.30
C VAL A 420 3.83 13.52 -19.07
N VAL A 421 2.51 13.25 -19.13
CA VAL A 421 1.94 11.91 -18.92
C VAL A 421 2.52 10.89 -19.91
N ALA A 422 2.68 11.29 -21.18
CA ALA A 422 3.23 10.44 -22.23
C ALA A 422 4.77 10.30 -22.20
N ALA A 423 5.49 11.11 -21.41
CA ALA A 423 6.94 11.19 -21.46
C ALA A 423 7.61 9.88 -21.03
N ALA A 424 8.73 9.57 -21.67
CA ALA A 424 9.65 8.50 -21.27
C ALA A 424 11.03 9.08 -20.96
N PRO A 425 11.99 8.30 -20.41
CA PRO A 425 13.30 8.82 -20.03
C PRO A 425 14.04 9.55 -21.16
N GLN A 426 13.88 9.14 -22.43
CA GLN A 426 14.45 9.86 -23.57
C GLN A 426 13.89 11.28 -23.74
N ASP A 427 12.64 11.52 -23.35
CA ASP A 427 11.95 12.80 -23.50
C ASP A 427 12.27 13.78 -22.36
N VAL A 428 12.84 13.29 -21.25
CA VAL A 428 13.28 14.14 -20.12
C VAL A 428 14.53 14.94 -20.55
N ALA A 429 14.33 16.22 -20.87
CA ALA A 429 15.35 17.10 -21.42
C ALA A 429 16.30 17.69 -20.37
N LEU A 430 15.84 17.92 -19.14
CA LEU A 430 16.64 18.51 -18.07
C LEU A 430 16.02 18.21 -16.70
N VAL A 431 16.85 17.92 -15.71
CA VAL A 431 16.46 17.69 -14.32
C VAL A 431 17.41 18.44 -13.39
N LEU A 432 16.85 19.35 -12.60
CA LEU A 432 17.56 20.19 -11.66
C LEU A 432 17.03 19.96 -10.25
N ARG A 433 17.92 19.85 -9.27
CA ARG A 433 17.58 19.87 -7.83
C ARG A 433 18.21 21.11 -7.21
N GLY A 434 17.38 22.06 -6.76
CA GLY A 434 17.83 23.35 -6.26
C GLY A 434 18.72 24.11 -7.26
N GLY A 435 18.41 24.04 -8.56
CA GLY A 435 19.19 24.64 -9.64
C GLY A 435 20.50 23.92 -9.99
N ARG A 436 20.83 22.80 -9.33
CA ARG A 436 21.97 21.96 -9.70
C ARG A 436 21.53 20.88 -10.69
N LEU A 437 22.29 20.75 -11.78
CA LEU A 437 22.09 19.70 -12.78
C LEU A 437 22.25 18.29 -12.17
N LEU A 438 21.24 17.45 -12.36
CA LEU A 438 21.28 16.02 -12.07
C LEU A 438 21.44 15.22 -13.37
N ALA A 439 20.55 15.45 -14.34
CA ALA A 439 20.58 14.83 -15.66
C ALA A 439 19.98 15.75 -16.73
N GLY A 440 20.27 15.51 -18.01
CA GLY A 440 19.62 16.21 -19.12
C GLY A 440 20.23 15.90 -20.48
N ASP A 441 19.58 16.33 -21.56
CA ASP A 441 20.09 16.24 -22.93
C ASP A 441 21.48 16.87 -23.01
N ALA A 442 22.43 16.21 -23.68
CA ALA A 442 23.84 16.61 -23.65
C ALA A 442 24.05 18.09 -24.05
N ASP A 443 23.33 18.57 -25.07
CA ASP A 443 23.44 19.95 -25.55
C ASP A 443 22.80 20.97 -24.59
N LEU A 444 21.67 20.62 -23.96
CA LEU A 444 20.96 21.49 -23.01
C LEU A 444 21.68 21.54 -21.65
N ALA A 445 22.27 20.42 -21.24
CA ALA A 445 23.03 20.27 -20.00
C ALA A 445 24.44 20.88 -20.07
N ALA A 446 25.04 20.98 -21.26
CA ALA A 446 26.42 21.44 -21.44
C ALA A 446 26.79 22.75 -20.72
N PRO A 447 25.94 23.80 -20.68
CA PRO A 447 26.26 25.03 -19.94
C PRO A 447 26.33 24.86 -18.42
N LEU A 448 25.72 23.80 -17.86
CA LEU A 448 25.64 23.51 -16.43
C LEU A 448 26.53 22.33 -16.00
N ALA A 449 27.02 21.55 -16.96
CA ALA A 449 27.81 20.36 -16.70
C ALA A 449 29.12 20.67 -15.99
N THR A 450 29.43 19.89 -14.96
CA THR A 450 30.73 19.91 -14.29
C THR A 450 31.70 18.94 -14.99
N PRO A 451 33.03 19.03 -14.75
CA PRO A 451 33.99 18.07 -15.29
C PRO A 451 33.77 16.61 -14.84
N PHE A 452 32.93 16.38 -13.83
CA PHE A 452 32.62 15.05 -13.29
C PHE A 452 31.36 14.43 -13.88
N CYS A 453 30.58 15.19 -14.64
CA CYS A 453 29.39 14.65 -15.27
C CYS A 453 29.77 13.69 -16.40
N GLU A 454 28.99 12.63 -16.55
CA GLU A 454 29.25 11.54 -17.47
C GLU A 454 28.20 11.49 -18.58
N PRO A 455 28.60 11.08 -19.80
CA PRO A 455 27.63 10.83 -20.86
C PRO A 455 26.89 9.52 -20.61
N ILE A 456 25.60 9.49 -20.93
CA ILE A 456 24.77 8.29 -20.97
C ILE A 456 23.85 8.35 -22.20
N ASP A 457 23.60 7.22 -22.85
CA ASP A 457 22.66 7.13 -23.97
C ASP A 457 21.31 6.63 -23.48
N ALA A 458 20.30 7.50 -23.46
CA ALA A 458 18.94 7.13 -23.12
C ALA A 458 18.14 6.89 -24.40
N CYS A 459 18.14 5.64 -24.83
CA CYS A 459 17.36 5.18 -25.99
C CYS A 459 17.67 5.94 -27.29
N GLY A 460 18.97 6.14 -27.55
CA GLY A 460 19.47 6.90 -28.70
C GLY A 460 19.53 8.42 -28.50
N THR A 461 19.10 8.92 -27.34
CA THR A 461 19.23 10.33 -26.96
C THR A 461 20.48 10.52 -26.09
N PRO A 462 21.50 11.27 -26.55
CA PRO A 462 22.67 11.56 -25.74
C PRO A 462 22.31 12.45 -24.55
N LYS A 463 22.59 11.97 -23.34
CA LYS A 463 22.35 12.69 -22.08
C LYS A 463 23.64 12.84 -21.29
N THR A 464 23.63 13.78 -20.36
CA THR A 464 24.66 14.02 -19.35
C THR A 464 24.06 13.74 -17.98
N VAL A 465 24.76 13.01 -17.11
CA VAL A 465 24.37 12.74 -15.72
C VAL A 465 25.48 13.19 -14.77
N CYS A 466 25.12 13.79 -13.64
CA CYS A 466 26.06 14.44 -12.71
C CYS A 466 26.01 13.81 -11.31
N VAL A 467 26.58 12.62 -11.18
CA VAL A 467 26.62 11.86 -9.91
C VAL A 467 27.74 12.37 -8.99
N LYS A 468 28.98 12.32 -9.49
CA LYS A 468 30.16 12.74 -8.74
C LYS A 468 30.19 14.27 -8.59
N THR A 469 30.55 14.75 -7.39
CA THR A 469 30.34 16.16 -7.02
C THR A 469 31.64 16.92 -6.78
N SER A 470 32.79 16.24 -6.61
CA SER A 470 34.08 16.89 -6.35
C SER A 470 35.30 16.07 -6.78
N GLU A 471 36.48 16.71 -6.81
CA GLU A 471 37.80 16.05 -6.97
C GLU A 471 38.21 15.19 -5.75
N SER A 472 37.43 15.19 -4.67
CA SER A 472 37.75 14.40 -3.48
C SER A 472 37.91 12.92 -3.86
N PRO A 473 38.78 12.15 -3.16
CA PRO A 473 38.96 10.73 -3.45
C PRO A 473 37.62 10.01 -3.52
N ALA A 474 37.52 9.04 -4.44
CA ALA A 474 36.33 8.18 -4.50
C ALA A 474 36.22 7.41 -3.17
N ASP A 475 35.21 7.78 -2.40
CA ASP A 475 34.62 7.01 -1.31
C ASP A 475 33.17 6.69 -1.72
N ASP A 476 32.42 5.95 -0.91
CA ASP A 476 31.03 5.58 -1.21
C ASP A 476 30.11 6.81 -1.43
N ARG A 477 30.58 8.03 -1.13
CA ARG A 477 29.86 9.30 -1.29
C ARG A 477 30.19 10.04 -2.59
N ASN A 478 31.35 9.81 -3.21
CA ASN A 478 31.80 10.61 -4.36
C ASN A 478 32.36 9.74 -5.51
N GLU A 479 31.51 8.88 -6.08
CA GLU A 479 31.82 7.98 -7.19
C GLU A 479 31.17 8.40 -8.50
N THR A 480 31.76 7.97 -9.60
CA THR A 480 31.16 8.10 -10.94
C THR A 480 30.08 7.03 -11.14
N LEU A 481 29.13 7.25 -12.04
CA LEU A 481 28.18 6.23 -12.49
C LEU A 481 28.92 5.00 -13.01
N ALA A 482 30.00 5.19 -13.76
CA ALA A 482 30.81 4.07 -14.25
C ALA A 482 31.39 3.22 -13.11
N ASP A 483 31.91 3.85 -12.05
CA ASP A 483 32.45 3.15 -10.89
C ASP A 483 31.35 2.40 -10.12
N ILE A 484 30.21 3.06 -9.84
CA ILE A 484 29.05 2.45 -9.17
C ILE A 484 28.57 1.22 -9.94
N THR A 485 28.34 1.38 -11.24
CA THR A 485 27.86 0.30 -12.12
C THR A 485 28.85 -0.86 -12.17
N ALA A 486 30.15 -0.57 -12.26
CA ALA A 486 31.17 -1.61 -12.30
C ALA A 486 31.24 -2.41 -11.00
N ARG A 487 31.11 -1.75 -9.83
CA ARG A 487 31.09 -2.41 -8.53
C ARG A 487 29.85 -3.29 -8.36
N LEU A 488 28.67 -2.77 -8.67
CA LEU A 488 27.42 -3.53 -8.56
C LEU A 488 27.45 -4.77 -9.46
N ARG A 489 27.86 -4.63 -10.73
CA ARG A 489 28.01 -5.77 -11.64
C ARG A 489 29.02 -6.80 -11.14
N ALA A 490 30.17 -6.35 -10.62
CA ALA A 490 31.18 -7.25 -10.09
C ALA A 490 30.69 -8.00 -8.83
N ALA A 491 29.93 -7.32 -7.97
CA ALA A 491 29.39 -7.90 -6.75
C ALA A 491 28.25 -8.88 -7.06
N LEU A 492 27.32 -8.53 -7.94
CA LEU A 492 26.26 -9.43 -8.41
C LEU A 492 26.84 -10.67 -9.09
N GLU A 493 27.86 -10.52 -9.92
CA GLU A 493 28.55 -11.67 -10.52
C GLU A 493 29.24 -12.54 -9.47
N ALA A 494 29.87 -11.94 -8.46
CA ALA A 494 30.49 -12.69 -7.37
C ALA A 494 29.45 -13.46 -6.56
N ALA A 495 28.32 -12.81 -6.25
CA ALA A 495 27.17 -13.39 -5.54
C ALA A 495 26.59 -14.58 -6.31
N ARG A 496 26.37 -14.42 -7.62
CA ARG A 496 25.92 -15.47 -8.53
C ARG A 496 26.82 -16.71 -8.51
N LEU A 497 28.14 -16.52 -8.43
CA LEU A 497 29.12 -17.63 -8.40
C LEU A 497 29.17 -18.36 -7.05
N THR A 498 28.63 -17.77 -5.99
CA THR A 498 28.58 -18.36 -4.65
C THR A 498 27.21 -18.89 -4.25
N ASP A 499 26.18 -18.60 -5.05
CA ASP A 499 24.83 -19.11 -4.82
C ASP A 499 24.80 -20.65 -4.94
N PRO A 500 24.43 -21.39 -3.88
CA PRO A 500 24.31 -22.85 -3.93
C PRO A 500 23.22 -23.34 -4.89
N ASP A 501 22.24 -22.48 -5.22
CA ASP A 501 21.11 -22.80 -6.09
C ASP A 501 21.41 -22.47 -7.57
N TYR A 502 22.59 -21.92 -7.87
CA TYR A 502 23.01 -21.56 -9.22
C TYR A 502 23.28 -22.80 -10.10
N ASP A 503 22.40 -23.02 -11.09
CA ASP A 503 22.63 -23.98 -12.19
C ASP A 503 23.05 -23.25 -13.49
N PRO A 504 24.33 -23.37 -13.93
CA PRO A 504 24.77 -22.77 -15.19
C PRO A 504 24.12 -23.37 -16.45
N ALA A 505 23.35 -24.45 -16.32
CA ALA A 505 22.56 -25.05 -17.39
C ALA A 505 21.11 -24.52 -17.47
N ASP A 506 20.63 -23.79 -16.46
CA ASP A 506 19.31 -23.14 -16.46
C ASP A 506 19.46 -21.61 -16.61
N PRO A 507 19.24 -21.07 -17.83
CA PRO A 507 19.36 -19.63 -18.06
C PRO A 507 18.27 -18.81 -17.37
N THR A 508 17.18 -19.42 -16.87
CA THR A 508 16.11 -18.72 -16.16
C THR A 508 16.36 -18.60 -14.65
N ALA A 509 17.19 -19.48 -14.09
CA ALA A 509 17.49 -19.53 -12.65
C ALA A 509 18.37 -18.38 -12.14
N THR A 510 18.81 -17.45 -13.01
CA THR A 510 19.92 -16.53 -12.68
C THR A 510 19.69 -15.09 -13.09
N TYR A 511 18.54 -14.81 -13.72
CA TYR A 511 18.18 -13.45 -14.15
C TYR A 511 18.16 -12.45 -12.99
N GLN A 512 17.81 -12.90 -11.77
CA GLN A 512 17.85 -12.08 -10.55
C GLN A 512 19.21 -11.45 -10.22
N TYR A 513 20.31 -11.97 -10.78
CA TYR A 513 21.67 -11.42 -10.62
C TYR A 513 22.07 -10.43 -11.71
N ASP A 514 21.24 -10.23 -12.74
CA ASP A 514 21.50 -9.20 -13.74
C ASP A 514 21.17 -7.82 -13.16
N LEU A 515 22.14 -6.91 -13.19
CA LEU A 515 21.91 -5.54 -12.76
C LEU A 515 20.81 -4.91 -13.62
N ALA A 516 19.70 -4.54 -12.97
CA ALA A 516 18.57 -3.91 -13.64
C ALA A 516 19.02 -2.67 -14.42
N PRO A 517 18.52 -2.44 -15.65
CA PRO A 517 18.92 -1.27 -16.42
C PRO A 517 18.37 0.01 -15.79
N LEU A 518 19.10 1.14 -15.94
CA LEU A 518 18.64 2.45 -15.47
C LEU A 518 17.37 2.95 -16.18
N PHE A 519 17.06 2.41 -17.36
CA PHE A 519 15.82 2.63 -18.10
C PHE A 519 15.68 1.56 -19.18
N GLU A 520 14.46 1.36 -19.66
CA GLU A 520 14.16 0.51 -20.80
C GLU A 520 13.60 1.34 -21.96
N CYS A 521 13.96 0.98 -23.18
CA CYS A 521 13.55 1.70 -24.39
C CYS A 521 12.24 1.21 -25.00
N THR A 522 11.60 0.27 -24.34
CA THR A 522 10.29 -0.24 -24.70
C THR A 522 9.24 0.39 -23.77
N PRO A 523 8.06 0.77 -24.30
CA PRO A 523 6.95 1.18 -23.46
C PRO A 523 6.71 0.17 -22.33
N PRO A 524 6.29 0.61 -21.14
CA PRO A 524 5.85 -0.33 -20.11
C PRO A 524 4.64 -1.12 -20.64
N PRO A 525 4.42 -2.36 -20.15
CA PRO A 525 3.19 -3.07 -20.45
C PRO A 525 1.97 -2.27 -19.98
N PRO A 526 0.78 -2.43 -20.58
CA PRO A 526 -0.44 -1.82 -20.07
C PRO A 526 -0.71 -2.26 -18.62
N CYS A 527 -1.45 -1.46 -17.85
CA CYS A 527 -1.98 -1.85 -16.56
C CYS A 527 -3.38 -2.41 -16.75
N ARG A 528 -3.53 -3.70 -16.45
CA ARG A 528 -4.76 -4.45 -16.69
C ARG A 528 -5.09 -5.24 -15.44
N PHE A 529 -6.33 -5.14 -15.00
CA PHE A 529 -6.84 -5.99 -13.95
C PHE A 529 -6.93 -7.44 -14.41
N GLY A 530 -6.97 -8.33 -13.44
CA GLY A 530 -7.28 -9.73 -13.67
C GLY A 530 -6.93 -10.54 -12.43
N ARG A 531 -7.88 -11.30 -11.91
CA ARG A 531 -7.69 -12.17 -10.75
C ARG A 531 -8.69 -13.30 -10.76
N GLY A 532 -8.20 -14.55 -10.76
CA GLY A 532 -9.07 -15.73 -10.69
C GLY A 532 -10.06 -15.78 -11.86
N ASP A 533 -11.34 -15.61 -11.57
CA ASP A 533 -12.45 -15.53 -12.52
C ASP A 533 -12.70 -14.13 -13.10
N ILE A 534 -12.20 -13.08 -12.45
CA ILE A 534 -12.24 -11.70 -12.96
C ILE A 534 -11.17 -11.56 -14.05
N THR A 535 -11.58 -11.36 -15.29
CA THR A 535 -10.64 -11.29 -16.42
C THR A 535 -10.09 -9.89 -16.67
N GLY A 536 -10.73 -8.85 -16.13
CA GLY A 536 -10.36 -7.45 -16.38
C GLY A 536 -10.44 -7.05 -17.85
N THR A 537 -11.20 -7.78 -18.66
CA THR A 537 -11.27 -7.56 -20.11
C THR A 537 -12.69 -7.12 -20.49
N PRO A 538 -12.87 -5.84 -20.86
CA PRO A 538 -14.14 -5.34 -21.36
C PRO A 538 -14.72 -6.17 -22.51
N THR A 539 -16.02 -6.44 -22.43
CA THR A 539 -16.81 -7.13 -23.44
C THR A 539 -18.05 -6.31 -23.82
N ALA A 540 -18.95 -6.89 -24.62
CA ALA A 540 -20.19 -6.20 -25.00
C ALA A 540 -21.34 -6.37 -23.98
N ASP A 541 -21.18 -7.30 -23.03
CA ASP A 541 -22.19 -7.61 -22.00
C ASP A 541 -21.69 -7.25 -20.58
N ASP A 542 -20.45 -6.78 -20.46
CA ASP A 542 -19.68 -6.43 -19.24
C ASP A 542 -18.64 -5.40 -19.70
N GLY A 543 -19.01 -4.12 -19.61
CA GLY A 543 -18.39 -2.99 -20.30
C GLY A 543 -17.08 -2.52 -19.70
N ASP A 544 -16.85 -2.76 -18.41
CA ASP A 544 -15.62 -2.43 -17.68
C ASP A 544 -14.76 -3.68 -17.37
N GLY A 545 -15.32 -4.89 -17.53
CA GLY A 545 -14.61 -6.15 -17.39
C GLY A 545 -14.43 -6.61 -15.95
N ASP A 546 -15.24 -6.11 -15.02
CA ASP A 546 -15.17 -6.39 -13.58
C ASP A 546 -15.78 -7.75 -13.19
N GLY A 547 -16.54 -8.36 -14.11
CA GLY A 547 -17.20 -9.65 -13.94
C GLY A 547 -18.70 -9.56 -13.63
N ALA A 548 -19.24 -8.36 -13.39
CA ALA A 548 -20.65 -8.06 -13.31
C ALA A 548 -21.19 -7.71 -14.72
N PRO A 549 -22.27 -8.34 -15.20
CA PRO A 549 -22.86 -7.95 -16.48
C PRO A 549 -23.55 -6.59 -16.36
N ASP A 550 -23.44 -5.70 -17.36
CA ASP A 550 -23.98 -4.31 -17.38
C ASP A 550 -25.44 -4.18 -16.89
N ALA A 551 -26.25 -5.23 -17.09
CA ALA A 551 -27.66 -5.23 -16.72
C ALA A 551 -27.92 -5.48 -15.21
N ALA A 552 -26.92 -5.93 -14.48
CA ALA A 552 -26.94 -6.25 -13.05
C ALA A 552 -25.79 -5.56 -12.28
N ASP A 553 -25.00 -4.75 -12.99
CA ASP A 553 -23.86 -3.99 -12.50
C ASP A 553 -24.34 -2.63 -11.97
N HIS A 554 -23.92 -2.29 -10.75
CA HIS A 554 -24.21 -1.02 -10.11
C HIS A 554 -23.36 0.13 -10.68
N CYS A 555 -22.22 -0.19 -11.29
CA CYS A 555 -21.32 0.74 -11.95
C CYS A 555 -20.88 0.26 -13.36
N PRO A 556 -21.78 0.20 -14.37
CA PRO A 556 -21.52 -0.40 -15.70
C PRO A 556 -20.37 0.17 -16.55
N ALA A 557 -19.66 1.20 -16.06
CA ALA A 557 -18.55 1.85 -16.73
C ALA A 557 -17.31 2.01 -15.83
N VAL A 558 -17.38 1.57 -14.57
CA VAL A 558 -16.33 1.76 -13.57
C VAL A 558 -16.07 0.44 -12.86
N PHE A 559 -14.89 -0.12 -13.12
CA PHE A 559 -14.52 -1.46 -12.64
C PHE A 559 -14.59 -1.56 -11.11
N ASP A 560 -15.55 -2.33 -10.58
CA ASP A 560 -15.71 -2.59 -9.16
C ASP A 560 -16.23 -4.02 -8.86
N PRO A 561 -15.40 -5.07 -8.99
CA PRO A 561 -15.86 -6.47 -8.93
C PRO A 561 -16.61 -6.88 -7.64
N ALA A 562 -16.43 -6.14 -6.55
CA ALA A 562 -17.10 -6.38 -5.28
C ALA A 562 -18.51 -5.78 -5.21
N GLN A 563 -18.86 -4.89 -6.14
CA GLN A 563 -20.14 -4.20 -6.30
C GLN A 563 -20.68 -3.61 -4.98
N PRO A 564 -19.84 -2.92 -4.16
CA PRO A 564 -20.31 -2.33 -2.92
C PRO A 564 -21.28 -1.17 -3.21
N ASP A 565 -22.31 -1.06 -2.38
CA ASP A 565 -23.30 0.02 -2.38
C ASP A 565 -23.57 0.30 -0.89
N PHE A 566 -22.70 1.12 -0.31
CA PHE A 566 -22.59 1.30 1.13
C PHE A 566 -23.83 2.01 1.70
N ASP A 567 -24.38 2.96 0.96
CA ASP A 567 -25.51 3.76 1.41
C ASP A 567 -26.88 3.22 0.95
N GLY A 568 -26.89 2.28 0.00
CA GLY A 568 -28.05 1.49 -0.40
C GLY A 568 -29.01 2.23 -1.33
N ASP A 569 -28.53 3.24 -2.05
CA ASP A 569 -29.34 4.01 -2.99
C ASP A 569 -29.45 3.39 -4.39
N GLY A 570 -28.59 2.42 -4.68
CA GLY A 570 -28.54 1.65 -5.92
C GLY A 570 -27.49 2.12 -6.94
N ASP A 571 -26.76 3.19 -6.66
CA ASP A 571 -25.52 3.56 -7.37
C ASP A 571 -24.34 2.93 -6.60
N GLY A 572 -23.44 2.20 -7.29
CA GLY A 572 -22.32 1.53 -6.61
C GLY A 572 -21.26 2.52 -6.13
N ASP A 573 -20.54 2.22 -5.06
CA ASP A 573 -19.66 3.17 -4.38
C ASP A 573 -18.61 3.81 -5.34
N ALA A 574 -18.11 3.02 -6.30
CA ALA A 574 -17.08 3.45 -7.24
C ALA A 574 -17.56 4.51 -8.24
N CYS A 575 -18.83 4.45 -8.65
CA CYS A 575 -19.45 5.40 -9.57
C CYS A 575 -20.37 6.41 -8.88
N ASP A 576 -20.62 6.24 -7.57
CA ASP A 576 -21.37 7.19 -6.77
C ASP A 576 -20.52 8.43 -6.39
N PRO A 577 -20.96 9.65 -6.77
CA PRO A 577 -20.32 10.88 -6.31
C PRO A 577 -20.32 11.08 -4.78
N CYS A 578 -21.18 10.39 -4.04
CA CYS A 578 -21.24 10.43 -2.58
C CYS A 578 -21.60 9.09 -1.91
N PRO A 579 -20.65 8.14 -1.83
CA PRO A 579 -20.88 6.74 -1.40
C PRO A 579 -21.17 6.57 0.10
N LEU A 580 -21.57 7.64 0.80
CA LEU A 580 -21.93 7.64 2.21
C LEU A 580 -23.28 8.34 2.47
N ASP A 581 -23.96 8.88 1.44
CA ASP A 581 -25.19 9.68 1.61
C ASP A 581 -26.19 9.44 0.46
N PRO A 582 -27.26 8.67 0.70
CA PRO A 582 -28.15 8.18 -0.35
C PRO A 582 -28.73 9.28 -1.25
N GLY A 583 -28.45 9.18 -2.55
CA GLY A 583 -28.93 10.06 -3.61
C GLY A 583 -28.25 11.44 -3.63
N SER A 584 -27.11 11.59 -2.97
CA SER A 584 -26.37 12.85 -2.90
C SER A 584 -25.35 12.99 -4.03
N LEU A 585 -25.45 14.08 -4.79
CA LEU A 585 -24.42 14.45 -5.77
C LEU A 585 -23.28 15.28 -5.17
N ALA A 586 -23.28 15.46 -3.85
CA ALA A 586 -22.30 16.27 -3.16
C ALA A 586 -21.73 15.49 -1.98
N CYS A 587 -20.45 15.13 -2.08
CA CYS A 587 -19.63 14.66 -0.97
C CYS A 587 -19.14 15.84 -0.11
N PRO A 588 -19.83 16.26 0.97
CA PRO A 588 -19.16 17.10 1.95
C PRO A 588 -17.96 16.32 2.53
N PRO A 589 -16.87 17.00 2.93
CA PRO A 589 -15.80 16.34 3.68
C PRO A 589 -16.39 15.60 4.90
N PRO A 590 -15.97 14.35 5.19
CA PRO A 590 -16.53 13.61 6.31
C PRO A 590 -16.31 14.32 7.64
N ASP A 591 -17.30 14.26 8.53
CA ASP A 591 -17.16 14.79 9.88
C ASP A 591 -16.18 13.88 10.65
N PRO A 592 -15.01 14.37 11.07
CA PRO A 592 -14.02 13.54 11.75
C PRO A 592 -14.46 13.15 13.18
N THR A 593 -15.67 13.51 13.61
CA THR A 593 -16.26 13.12 14.90
C THR A 593 -17.45 12.16 14.78
N ASP A 594 -17.83 11.80 13.56
CA ASP A 594 -18.90 10.88 13.17
C ASP A 594 -18.47 10.24 11.84
N VAL A 595 -17.55 9.30 11.97
CA VAL A 595 -16.72 8.80 10.86
C VAL A 595 -17.52 7.99 9.85
N ASP A 596 -18.46 7.19 10.32
CA ASP A 596 -19.33 6.36 9.47
C ASP A 596 -20.61 7.09 9.04
N ARG A 597 -20.86 8.29 9.59
CA ARG A 597 -21.98 9.20 9.28
C ARG A 597 -23.36 8.62 9.59
N ASP A 598 -23.43 7.74 10.57
CA ASP A 598 -24.70 7.16 11.00
C ASP A 598 -25.54 8.14 11.86
N GLY A 599 -24.93 9.29 12.24
CA GLY A 599 -25.53 10.35 13.03
C GLY A 599 -25.23 10.27 14.53
N VAL A 600 -24.39 9.32 14.95
CA VAL A 600 -23.90 9.09 16.30
C VAL A 600 -22.40 9.40 16.33
N ALA A 601 -21.98 10.33 17.19
CA ALA A 601 -20.57 10.68 17.26
C ALA A 601 -19.71 9.52 17.79
N ASP A 602 -18.56 9.26 17.18
CA ASP A 602 -17.62 8.15 17.50
C ASP A 602 -17.37 7.95 19.00
N VAL A 603 -17.36 9.05 19.77
CA VAL A 603 -17.11 9.05 21.22
C VAL A 603 -18.21 8.38 22.06
N ILE A 604 -19.39 8.17 21.49
CA ILE A 604 -20.54 7.53 22.11
C ILE A 604 -21.13 6.41 21.23
N ASP A 605 -20.49 6.14 20.10
CA ASP A 605 -20.88 5.13 19.14
C ASP A 605 -20.31 3.76 19.54
N ASN A 606 -21.15 2.72 19.56
CA ASN A 606 -20.72 1.33 19.79
C ASN A 606 -20.21 0.63 18.51
N CYS A 607 -20.34 1.26 17.34
CA CYS A 607 -19.68 0.90 16.10
C CYS A 607 -19.13 2.12 15.33
N PRO A 608 -18.05 2.79 15.81
CA PRO A 608 -17.46 3.99 15.18
C PRO A 608 -16.95 3.84 13.73
N ALA A 609 -17.15 2.67 13.13
CA ALA A 609 -16.71 2.27 11.80
C ALA A 609 -17.85 1.77 10.92
N VAL A 610 -19.02 1.44 11.49
CA VAL A 610 -20.06 0.70 10.77
C VAL A 610 -21.39 1.32 11.11
N GLN A 611 -22.01 1.92 10.10
CA GLN A 611 -23.26 2.63 10.27
C GLN A 611 -24.28 1.80 11.04
N ASN A 612 -24.61 2.26 12.24
CA ASN A 612 -25.60 1.60 13.05
C ASN A 612 -26.42 2.62 13.85
N PRO A 613 -27.25 3.46 13.19
CA PRO A 613 -27.96 4.56 13.85
C PRO A 613 -28.85 4.11 15.03
N SER A 614 -29.18 2.82 15.08
CA SER A 614 -29.93 2.19 16.18
C SER A 614 -29.11 1.87 17.43
N GLN A 615 -27.77 1.82 17.33
CA GLN A 615 -26.84 1.45 18.39
C GLN A 615 -27.25 0.13 19.06
N ALA A 616 -27.63 -0.84 18.23
CA ALA A 616 -28.04 -2.16 18.71
C ALA A 616 -26.81 -2.89 19.25
N ASP A 617 -26.96 -3.48 20.43
CA ASP A 617 -25.95 -4.22 21.19
C ASP A 617 -26.73 -5.24 22.02
N ALA A 618 -26.90 -6.42 21.45
CA ALA A 618 -27.81 -7.44 21.93
C ALA A 618 -27.30 -8.12 23.21
N ASP A 619 -25.99 -8.20 23.39
CA ASP A 619 -25.34 -8.90 24.50
C ASP A 619 -24.81 -7.95 25.59
N GLY A 620 -24.70 -6.66 25.29
CA GLY A 620 -24.41 -5.56 26.21
C GLY A 620 -22.92 -5.40 26.53
N ASP A 621 -22.03 -5.86 25.66
CA ASP A 621 -20.58 -5.80 25.85
C ASP A 621 -19.98 -4.41 25.53
N GLY A 622 -20.76 -3.56 24.83
CA GLY A 622 -20.38 -2.21 24.41
C GLY A 622 -19.88 -2.11 22.96
N THR A 623 -19.83 -3.22 22.23
CA THR A 623 -19.67 -3.34 20.77
C THR A 623 -21.07 -3.45 20.15
N GLY A 624 -21.33 -2.75 19.05
CA GLY A 624 -22.64 -2.86 18.40
C GLY A 624 -22.76 -4.11 17.54
N ASP A 625 -23.98 -4.65 17.45
CA ASP A 625 -24.35 -5.81 16.62
C ASP A 625 -23.87 -5.67 15.16
N ALA A 626 -23.72 -4.43 14.67
CA ALA A 626 -23.33 -4.12 13.30
C ALA A 626 -21.83 -4.30 13.01
N CYS A 627 -20.97 -4.07 14.01
CA CYS A 627 -19.52 -4.17 13.91
C CYS A 627 -18.94 -5.34 14.71
N GLU A 628 -19.81 -6.08 15.40
CA GLU A 628 -19.46 -7.30 16.10
C GLU A 628 -19.03 -8.39 15.11
N ARG A 629 -17.83 -8.97 15.33
CA ARG A 629 -17.36 -10.11 14.55
C ARG A 629 -17.97 -11.37 15.12
N ALA A 630 -18.50 -12.24 14.26
CA ALA A 630 -19.02 -13.53 14.70
C ALA A 630 -17.90 -14.39 15.30
N ALA A 631 -17.80 -14.42 16.63
CA ALA A 631 -16.92 -15.32 17.35
C ALA A 631 -17.31 -16.77 17.04
N LEU A 632 -16.33 -17.59 16.65
CA LEU A 632 -16.48 -19.03 16.54
C LEU A 632 -16.24 -19.66 17.91
N SER A 633 -16.94 -20.76 18.20
CA SER A 633 -16.50 -21.64 19.29
C SER A 633 -15.36 -22.54 18.79
N ILE A 634 -14.50 -23.03 19.69
CA ILE A 634 -13.48 -24.03 19.31
C ILE A 634 -14.16 -25.27 18.73
N TYR A 635 -15.37 -25.60 19.19
CA TYR A 635 -16.16 -26.68 18.60
C TYR A 635 -16.46 -26.45 17.12
N ASP A 636 -16.74 -25.21 16.71
CA ASP A 636 -16.98 -24.88 15.30
C ASP A 636 -15.72 -25.08 14.47
N ILE A 637 -14.55 -24.74 15.03
CA ILE A 637 -13.26 -24.91 14.38
C ILE A 637 -12.87 -26.40 14.27
N GLN A 638 -12.98 -27.14 15.37
CA GLN A 638 -12.47 -28.51 15.49
C GLN A 638 -13.41 -29.59 14.92
N ASP A 639 -14.73 -29.39 14.95
CA ASP A 639 -15.69 -30.36 14.39
C ASP A 639 -16.01 -30.01 12.93
N ALA A 640 -15.31 -30.66 11.99
CA ALA A 640 -15.54 -30.50 10.56
C ALA A 640 -16.98 -30.82 10.10
N ALA A 641 -17.83 -31.42 10.94
CA ALA A 641 -19.25 -31.62 10.65
C ALA A 641 -20.13 -30.40 10.97
N ARG A 642 -19.60 -29.37 11.63
CA ARG A 642 -20.37 -28.18 11.99
C ARG A 642 -20.54 -27.21 10.83
N PRO A 643 -21.70 -26.53 10.73
CA PRO A 643 -21.96 -25.59 9.63
C PRO A 643 -21.02 -24.37 9.59
N LEU A 644 -20.40 -24.03 10.71
CA LEU A 644 -19.52 -22.87 10.86
C LEU A 644 -18.03 -23.27 10.85
N HIS A 645 -17.71 -24.50 10.45
CA HIS A 645 -16.33 -24.93 10.31
C HIS A 645 -15.59 -24.06 9.28
N PRO A 646 -14.51 -23.35 9.67
CA PRO A 646 -13.81 -22.44 8.80
C PRO A 646 -13.05 -23.20 7.71
N ALA A 647 -12.91 -22.59 6.53
CA ALA A 647 -11.98 -23.11 5.54
C ALA A 647 -10.54 -22.94 6.04
N GLU A 648 -9.66 -23.89 5.73
CA GLU A 648 -8.22 -23.76 6.01
C GLU A 648 -7.67 -22.44 5.41
N GLY A 649 -6.86 -21.71 6.18
CA GLY A 649 -6.35 -20.39 5.83
C GLY A 649 -7.29 -19.23 6.17
N SER A 650 -8.50 -19.49 6.70
CA SER A 650 -9.41 -18.42 7.14
C SER A 650 -8.95 -17.79 8.45
N THR A 651 -9.17 -16.49 8.59
CA THR A 651 -9.06 -15.83 9.90
C THR A 651 -10.21 -16.28 10.79
N VAL A 652 -9.88 -16.68 12.02
CA VAL A 652 -10.81 -17.10 13.06
C VAL A 652 -10.66 -16.22 14.28
N PHE A 653 -11.75 -16.05 15.02
CA PHE A 653 -11.78 -15.36 16.30
C PHE A 653 -12.56 -16.23 17.29
N VAL A 654 -11.95 -16.54 18.42
CA VAL A 654 -12.54 -17.32 19.51
C VAL A 654 -12.43 -16.53 20.82
N GLU A 655 -13.49 -16.56 21.63
CA GLU A 655 -13.60 -15.75 22.84
C GLU A 655 -13.83 -16.60 24.09
N ASP A 656 -13.49 -16.05 25.25
CA ASP A 656 -13.74 -16.64 26.56
C ASP A 656 -13.15 -18.06 26.78
N VAL A 657 -12.11 -18.42 26.04
CA VAL A 657 -11.43 -19.72 26.16
C VAL A 657 -10.39 -19.70 27.28
N VAL A 658 -10.08 -20.86 27.85
CA VAL A 658 -9.18 -21.01 29.00
C VAL A 658 -7.87 -21.66 28.59
N VAL A 659 -6.75 -21.05 28.96
CA VAL A 659 -5.42 -21.63 28.73
C VAL A 659 -5.24 -22.89 29.58
N THR A 660 -5.01 -24.03 28.94
CA THR A 660 -4.87 -25.35 29.59
C THR A 660 -3.43 -25.84 29.67
N ALA A 661 -2.55 -25.36 28.79
CA ALA A 661 -1.09 -25.58 28.81
C ALA A 661 -0.34 -24.44 28.09
N VAL A 662 0.92 -24.21 28.46
CA VAL A 662 1.84 -23.24 27.81
C VAL A 662 3.18 -23.93 27.59
N PHE A 663 3.77 -23.76 26.41
CA PHE A 663 5.05 -24.35 26.04
C PHE A 663 5.90 -23.37 25.22
N ALA A 664 7.06 -23.83 24.72
CA ALA A 664 8.10 -22.97 24.15
C ALA A 664 7.63 -22.15 22.93
N ASP A 665 6.69 -22.68 22.14
CA ASP A 665 6.28 -22.12 20.86
C ASP A 665 4.78 -21.76 20.81
N GLY A 666 4.04 -21.92 21.93
CA GLY A 666 2.60 -21.69 21.93
C GLY A 666 1.90 -22.05 23.24
N ALA A 667 0.58 -22.17 23.15
CA ALA A 667 -0.30 -22.58 24.23
C ALA A 667 -1.44 -23.47 23.71
N PHE A 668 -2.01 -24.27 24.60
CA PHE A 668 -3.30 -24.92 24.34
C PHE A 668 -4.39 -24.13 25.06
N VAL A 669 -5.48 -23.88 24.36
CA VAL A 669 -6.68 -23.25 24.91
C VAL A 669 -7.87 -24.20 24.77
N GLN A 670 -8.83 -24.07 25.67
CA GLN A 670 -9.99 -24.93 25.69
C GLN A 670 -11.25 -24.17 26.12
N GLU A 671 -12.39 -24.55 25.56
CA GLU A 671 -13.70 -24.11 26.02
C GLU A 671 -13.88 -24.40 27.52
N PRO A 672 -14.46 -23.45 28.29
CA PRO A 672 -14.67 -23.62 29.73
C PRO A 672 -15.46 -24.89 30.10
N ASP A 673 -16.38 -25.31 29.23
CA ASP A 673 -17.22 -26.49 29.42
C ASP A 673 -16.48 -27.80 29.12
N GLY A 674 -15.41 -27.76 28.32
CA GLY A 674 -14.64 -28.92 27.89
C GLY A 674 -15.43 -29.89 27.01
N GLY A 675 -14.98 -31.15 26.98
CA GLY A 675 -15.60 -32.20 26.15
C GLY A 675 -14.93 -32.39 24.79
N PRO A 676 -15.53 -33.21 23.89
CA PRO A 676 -15.03 -33.39 22.54
C PRO A 676 -15.01 -32.08 21.74
N TYR A 677 -13.97 -31.88 20.91
CA TYR A 677 -13.73 -30.73 20.05
C TYR A 677 -13.60 -29.40 20.81
N ALA A 678 -13.27 -29.46 22.10
CA ALA A 678 -13.25 -28.28 22.96
C ALA A 678 -11.89 -27.58 23.02
N GLY A 679 -10.83 -28.19 22.49
CA GLY A 679 -9.45 -27.73 22.65
C GLY A 679 -8.77 -27.51 21.30
N ILE A 680 -7.82 -26.59 21.24
CA ILE A 680 -7.04 -26.31 20.03
C ILE A 680 -5.63 -25.81 20.39
N LEU A 681 -4.68 -26.07 19.51
CA LEU A 681 -3.34 -25.50 19.58
C LEU A 681 -3.36 -24.03 19.12
N VAL A 682 -2.75 -23.15 19.89
CA VAL A 682 -2.45 -21.76 19.50
C VAL A 682 -0.94 -21.64 19.29
N TYR A 683 -0.51 -21.64 18.03
CA TYR A 683 0.90 -21.64 17.64
C TYR A 683 1.42 -20.21 17.47
N ALA A 684 2.21 -19.74 18.44
CA ALA A 684 2.68 -18.35 18.51
C ALA A 684 4.15 -18.17 18.09
N GLY A 685 4.85 -19.25 17.71
CA GLY A 685 6.29 -19.27 17.41
C GLY A 685 7.21 -18.93 18.59
N SER A 686 6.63 -18.64 19.76
CA SER A 686 7.30 -18.35 21.02
C SER A 686 6.32 -18.48 22.18
N ALA A 687 6.83 -18.62 23.40
CA ALA A 687 5.98 -18.79 24.58
C ALA A 687 5.15 -17.52 24.84
N PRO A 688 3.81 -17.60 24.78
CA PRO A 688 2.94 -16.43 24.95
C PRO A 688 2.93 -15.95 26.40
N ALA A 689 2.66 -14.66 26.61
CA ALA A 689 2.64 -14.02 27.93
C ALA A 689 1.34 -14.29 28.72
N VAL A 690 0.92 -15.55 28.78
CA VAL A 690 -0.26 -16.06 29.48
C VAL A 690 0.11 -17.22 30.40
N ALA A 691 -0.75 -17.54 31.36
CA ALA A 691 -0.56 -18.66 32.27
C ALA A 691 -1.74 -19.64 32.19
N VAL A 692 -1.49 -20.91 32.55
CA VAL A 692 -2.55 -21.91 32.72
C VAL A 692 -3.61 -21.39 33.69
N GLY A 693 -4.87 -21.39 33.24
CA GLY A 693 -6.00 -20.83 33.97
C GLY A 693 -6.26 -19.35 33.70
N ASP A 694 -5.59 -18.70 32.75
CA ASP A 694 -6.05 -17.42 32.22
C ASP A 694 -7.23 -17.62 31.26
N ARG A 695 -8.19 -16.69 31.27
CA ARG A 695 -9.19 -16.52 30.21
C ARG A 695 -8.61 -15.60 29.15
N VAL A 696 -8.76 -15.99 27.89
CA VAL A 696 -8.20 -15.29 26.74
C VAL A 696 -9.18 -15.27 25.59
N ASP A 697 -9.10 -14.24 24.76
CA ASP A 697 -9.65 -14.21 23.42
C ASP A 697 -8.49 -14.37 22.44
N VAL A 698 -8.71 -15.12 21.36
CA VAL A 698 -7.68 -15.46 20.39
C VAL A 698 -8.20 -15.19 18.99
N SER A 699 -7.50 -14.34 18.24
CA SER A 699 -7.66 -14.24 16.79
C SER A 699 -6.42 -14.79 16.09
N GLY A 700 -6.58 -15.41 14.92
CA GLY A 700 -5.46 -15.87 14.11
C GLY A 700 -5.96 -16.59 12.87
N THR A 701 -5.09 -17.35 12.22
CA THR A 701 -5.45 -18.12 11.02
C THR A 701 -5.65 -19.58 11.39
N TYR A 702 -6.77 -20.19 10.99
CA TYR A 702 -6.96 -21.63 11.16
C TYR A 702 -6.14 -22.42 10.12
N GLU A 703 -5.33 -23.36 10.57
CA GLU A 703 -4.48 -24.21 9.74
C GLU A 703 -4.52 -25.68 10.18
N GLU A 704 -4.37 -26.59 9.21
CA GLU A 704 -4.14 -28.02 9.43
C GLU A 704 -2.66 -28.36 9.24
N TYR A 705 -1.85 -28.11 10.26
CA TYR A 705 -0.41 -28.24 10.14
C TYR A 705 0.05 -29.66 10.48
N ALA A 706 0.51 -30.38 9.45
CA ALA A 706 0.96 -31.77 9.56
C ALA A 706 -0.08 -32.72 10.23
N GLY A 707 -1.37 -32.36 10.12
CA GLY A 707 -2.51 -33.08 10.68
C GLY A 707 -2.86 -32.73 12.13
N GLU A 708 -2.31 -31.65 12.70
CA GLU A 708 -2.76 -31.03 13.95
C GLU A 708 -3.49 -29.73 13.59
N SER A 709 -4.72 -29.56 14.08
CA SER A 709 -5.48 -28.31 13.97
C SER A 709 -4.85 -27.23 14.84
N GLU A 710 -4.51 -26.07 14.25
CA GLU A 710 -3.95 -24.94 14.99
C GLU A 710 -4.50 -23.57 14.56
N ILE A 711 -4.38 -22.61 15.48
CA ILE A 711 -4.53 -21.17 15.20
C ILE A 711 -3.13 -20.58 15.12
N SER A 712 -2.69 -20.25 13.90
CA SER A 712 -1.39 -19.66 13.59
C SER A 712 -1.43 -18.12 13.61
N SER A 713 -0.26 -17.48 13.68
CA SER A 713 -0.10 -16.02 13.77
C SER A 713 -1.02 -15.33 14.80
N PRO A 714 -1.14 -15.87 16.03
CA PRO A 714 -2.20 -15.50 16.94
C PRO A 714 -1.98 -14.13 17.60
N VAL A 715 -3.08 -13.41 17.80
CA VAL A 715 -3.18 -12.32 18.78
C VAL A 715 -3.97 -12.87 19.96
N ILE A 716 -3.33 -12.91 21.14
CA ILE A 716 -3.92 -13.45 22.37
C ILE A 716 -4.15 -12.30 23.35
N THR A 717 -5.41 -12.04 23.68
CA THR A 717 -5.81 -11.00 24.63
C THR A 717 -6.27 -11.64 25.92
N ARG A 718 -5.58 -11.37 27.04
CA ARG A 718 -5.98 -11.87 28.35
C ARG A 718 -7.15 -11.07 28.92
N THR A 719 -8.32 -11.70 29.00
CA THR A 719 -9.56 -11.10 29.52
C THR A 719 -9.76 -11.32 31.01
N GLY A 720 -9.14 -12.34 31.61
CA GLY A 720 -9.32 -12.57 33.03
C GLY A 720 -8.69 -13.85 33.58
N ALA A 721 -9.23 -14.30 34.70
CA ALA A 721 -8.92 -15.61 35.28
C ALA A 721 -10.04 -16.60 34.93
N GLY A 722 -9.63 -17.76 34.42
CA GLY A 722 -10.48 -18.91 34.14
C GLY A 722 -10.25 -20.04 35.13
N VAL A 723 -11.14 -21.03 35.05
CA VAL A 723 -10.94 -22.33 35.70
C VAL A 723 -10.91 -23.35 34.57
N PRO A 724 -9.76 -24.00 34.30
CA PRO A 724 -9.72 -25.06 33.28
C PRO A 724 -10.74 -26.14 33.61
N ALA A 725 -11.42 -26.67 32.60
CA ALA A 725 -12.30 -27.81 32.79
C ALA A 725 -11.54 -28.97 33.47
N SER A 726 -12.25 -29.76 34.27
CA SER A 726 -11.63 -30.96 34.84
C SER A 726 -11.31 -31.94 33.70
N PRO A 727 -10.15 -32.62 33.71
CA PRO A 727 -9.80 -33.52 32.62
C PRO A 727 -10.83 -34.63 32.46
N GLU A 728 -11.35 -34.81 31.25
CA GLU A 728 -12.36 -35.83 30.98
C GLU A 728 -11.74 -37.23 30.96
N THR A 729 -12.39 -38.21 31.60
CA THR A 729 -11.89 -39.58 31.63
C THR A 729 -12.22 -40.30 30.32
N VAL A 730 -11.20 -40.67 29.56
CA VAL A 730 -11.28 -41.37 28.27
C VAL A 730 -10.62 -42.74 28.32
N LEU A 731 -10.89 -43.60 27.32
CA LEU A 731 -10.21 -44.89 27.20
C LEU A 731 -8.99 -44.78 26.27
N PRO A 732 -7.82 -45.33 26.65
CA PRO A 732 -6.61 -45.29 25.82
C PRO A 732 -6.81 -45.76 24.37
N ALA A 733 -7.65 -46.78 24.15
CA ALA A 733 -7.92 -47.32 22.81
C ALA A 733 -8.84 -46.45 21.95
N GLU A 734 -9.57 -45.51 22.54
CA GLU A 734 -10.47 -44.60 21.82
C GLU A 734 -9.74 -43.33 21.38
N VAL A 735 -8.75 -42.88 22.15
CA VAL A 735 -8.01 -41.63 21.89
C VAL A 735 -6.57 -41.83 21.40
N GLY A 736 -6.04 -43.05 21.44
CA GLY A 736 -4.74 -43.38 20.84
C GLY A 736 -4.78 -43.36 19.30
N THR A 737 -3.61 -43.43 18.65
CA THR A 737 -3.49 -43.38 17.18
C THR A 737 -4.44 -44.38 16.48
N GLY A 738 -5.35 -43.88 15.65
CA GLY A 738 -6.37 -44.67 14.94
C GLY A 738 -7.61 -45.02 15.76
N GLY A 739 -7.73 -44.50 16.99
CA GLY A 739 -8.93 -44.58 17.82
C GLY A 739 -10.06 -43.72 17.28
N SER A 740 -11.31 -44.10 17.57
CA SER A 740 -12.50 -43.42 17.01
C SER A 740 -12.77 -42.03 17.60
N LEU A 741 -12.12 -41.67 18.70
CA LEU A 741 -12.27 -40.40 19.41
C LEU A 741 -10.97 -39.58 19.43
N ALA A 742 -9.92 -40.02 18.75
CA ALA A 742 -8.61 -39.37 18.82
C ALA A 742 -8.69 -37.92 18.32
N GLU A 743 -9.24 -37.71 17.13
CA GLU A 743 -9.53 -36.40 16.55
C GLU A 743 -10.40 -35.53 17.47
N ALA A 744 -11.48 -36.13 17.98
CA ALA A 744 -12.44 -35.41 18.79
C ALA A 744 -11.87 -34.95 20.13
N TYR A 745 -10.70 -35.43 20.55
CA TYR A 745 -10.05 -34.97 21.77
C TYR A 745 -8.71 -34.29 21.49
N GLU A 746 -8.37 -34.01 20.23
CA GLU A 746 -7.17 -33.22 19.91
C GLU A 746 -7.20 -31.86 20.62
N GLY A 747 -6.08 -31.46 21.22
CA GLY A 747 -5.95 -30.23 22.00
C GLY A 747 -6.71 -30.24 23.34
N VAL A 748 -7.48 -31.28 23.65
CA VAL A 748 -8.32 -31.37 24.86
C VAL A 748 -7.54 -31.94 26.04
N LEU A 749 -7.79 -31.37 27.22
CA LEU A 749 -7.31 -31.89 28.49
C LEU A 749 -8.11 -33.14 28.91
N VAL A 750 -7.46 -34.31 28.87
CA VAL A 750 -8.07 -35.61 29.18
C VAL A 750 -7.34 -36.36 30.28
N ALA A 751 -7.94 -37.44 30.77
CA ALA A 751 -7.36 -38.37 31.72
C ALA A 751 -7.65 -39.84 31.36
N VAL A 752 -6.70 -40.72 31.64
CA VAL A 752 -6.86 -42.18 31.58
C VAL A 752 -6.63 -42.77 32.96
N GLU A 753 -7.42 -43.78 33.33
CA GLU A 753 -7.40 -44.37 34.67
C GLU A 753 -6.97 -45.83 34.66
N SER A 754 -6.27 -46.25 35.72
CA SER A 754 -5.87 -47.65 35.95
C SER A 754 -5.12 -48.27 34.77
N VAL A 755 -4.16 -47.53 34.20
CA VAL A 755 -3.36 -47.95 33.05
C VAL A 755 -1.98 -48.44 33.48
N ALA A 756 -1.32 -49.21 32.63
CA ALA A 756 0.06 -49.64 32.85
C ALA A 756 0.88 -49.55 31.56
N VAL A 757 2.19 -49.32 31.72
CA VAL A 757 3.14 -49.23 30.61
C VAL A 757 3.28 -50.58 29.91
N THR A 758 2.93 -50.61 28.62
CA THR A 758 3.00 -51.81 27.76
C THR A 758 4.23 -51.81 26.87
N ASN A 759 4.67 -50.64 26.43
CA ASN A 759 5.90 -50.46 25.65
C ASN A 759 6.69 -49.27 26.22
N VAL A 760 7.97 -49.47 26.54
CA VAL A 760 8.83 -48.42 27.11
C VAL A 760 9.53 -47.57 26.04
N ASN A 761 9.43 -47.96 24.78
CA ASN A 761 9.99 -47.23 23.65
C ASN A 761 9.24 -47.64 22.36
N PRO A 762 8.15 -46.94 22.02
CA PRO A 762 7.39 -47.20 20.80
C PRO A 762 8.18 -46.92 19.51
N ASP A 763 9.20 -46.06 19.54
CA ASP A 763 9.98 -45.64 18.36
C ASP A 763 11.30 -46.41 18.16
N ALA A 764 11.45 -47.55 18.85
CA ALA A 764 12.67 -48.33 18.82
C ALA A 764 13.13 -48.62 17.36
N PRO A 765 14.42 -48.41 17.03
CA PRO A 765 15.54 -48.18 17.94
C PRO A 765 15.80 -46.70 18.32
N ALA A 766 15.06 -45.74 17.79
CA ALA A 766 15.13 -44.35 18.25
C ALA A 766 14.52 -44.25 19.66
N ASP A 767 14.88 -43.23 20.43
CA ASP A 767 14.36 -43.01 21.78
C ASP A 767 14.12 -41.52 21.96
N TYR A 768 12.85 -41.14 21.95
CA TYR A 768 12.39 -39.77 22.08
C TYR A 768 11.78 -39.49 23.47
N GLY A 769 11.95 -40.39 24.45
CA GLY A 769 11.36 -40.21 25.78
C GLY A 769 9.90 -40.64 25.90
N GLU A 770 9.31 -41.17 24.84
CA GLU A 770 7.93 -41.65 24.80
C GLU A 770 7.77 -43.08 25.36
N PHE A 771 6.60 -43.35 25.92
CA PHE A 771 6.18 -44.71 26.27
C PHE A 771 4.69 -44.93 25.95
N GLU A 772 4.29 -46.19 25.84
CA GLU A 772 2.90 -46.57 25.55
C GLU A 772 2.25 -47.17 26.79
N VAL A 773 0.99 -46.80 27.05
CA VAL A 773 0.14 -47.39 28.07
C VAL A 773 -1.03 -48.15 27.46
N ALA A 774 -1.42 -49.22 28.16
CA ALA A 774 -2.58 -50.05 27.81
C ALA A 774 -2.58 -50.63 26.38
N GLY A 775 -1.44 -50.64 25.69
CA GLY A 775 -1.32 -51.19 24.34
C GLY A 775 -1.81 -50.26 23.23
N ALA A 776 -2.10 -48.98 23.53
CA ALA A 776 -2.86 -48.14 22.61
C ALA A 776 -2.55 -46.63 22.64
N LEU A 777 -2.19 -46.05 23.79
CA LEU A 777 -1.96 -44.60 23.92
C LEU A 777 -0.51 -44.31 24.25
N ARG A 778 0.13 -43.46 23.44
CA ARG A 778 1.46 -42.94 23.72
C ARG A 778 1.39 -41.82 24.76
N VAL A 779 2.43 -41.68 25.56
CA VAL A 779 2.64 -40.60 26.53
C VAL A 779 4.00 -40.00 26.22
N ASP A 780 4.03 -38.69 26.00
CA ASP A 780 5.21 -37.95 25.54
C ASP A 780 5.67 -36.94 26.63
N ASP A 781 6.87 -36.39 26.47
CA ASP A 781 7.54 -35.53 27.44
C ASP A 781 7.62 -34.04 27.05
N ALA A 782 6.90 -33.64 25.99
CA ALA A 782 6.96 -32.28 25.45
C ALA A 782 6.49 -31.21 26.44
N LEU A 783 5.44 -31.50 27.22
CA LEU A 783 4.96 -30.61 28.28
C LEU A 783 5.55 -30.93 29.67
N TYR A 784 5.68 -32.21 30.01
CA TYR A 784 6.25 -32.64 31.29
C TYR A 784 6.88 -34.03 31.22
N ARG A 785 8.18 -34.08 31.52
CA ARG A 785 8.92 -35.35 31.63
C ARG A 785 8.68 -36.08 32.95
N ILE A 786 8.13 -37.28 32.86
CA ILE A 786 7.99 -38.20 33.99
C ILE A 786 9.36 -38.72 34.41
N THR A 787 9.72 -38.56 35.68
CA THR A 787 11.00 -39.05 36.22
C THR A 787 10.80 -39.82 37.53
N PRO A 788 11.49 -40.97 37.71
CA PRO A 788 12.34 -41.67 36.73
C PRO A 788 11.51 -42.26 35.57
N ASP A 789 12.18 -42.52 34.43
CA ASP A 789 11.53 -43.07 33.24
C ASP A 789 10.77 -44.38 33.57
N PRO A 790 9.49 -44.51 33.18
CA PRO A 790 8.69 -45.68 33.50
C PRO A 790 9.24 -46.98 32.90
N VAL A 791 9.19 -48.06 33.66
CA VAL A 791 9.51 -49.41 33.15
C VAL A 791 8.24 -50.17 32.76
N SER A 792 8.38 -51.23 31.94
CA SER A 792 7.25 -52.08 31.56
C SER A 792 6.52 -52.60 32.80
N GLY A 793 5.19 -52.46 32.80
CA GLY A 793 4.32 -52.81 33.93
C GLY A 793 4.22 -51.77 35.03
N THR A 794 4.87 -50.59 34.90
CA THR A 794 4.59 -49.44 35.78
C THR A 794 3.11 -49.10 35.68
N ALA A 795 2.40 -49.09 36.80
CA ALA A 795 0.98 -48.78 36.86
C ALA A 795 0.77 -47.32 37.27
N PHE A 796 -0.28 -46.73 36.73
CA PHE A 796 -0.77 -45.41 37.11
C PHE A 796 -2.26 -45.52 37.43
N SER A 797 -2.65 -45.09 38.62
CA SER A 797 -4.05 -44.97 38.97
C SER A 797 -4.76 -43.90 38.14
N ARG A 798 -4.03 -42.84 37.73
CA ARG A 798 -4.49 -41.83 36.79
C ARG A 798 -3.32 -41.14 36.07
N LEU A 799 -3.42 -40.98 34.76
CA LEU A 799 -2.58 -40.07 33.96
C LEU A 799 -3.49 -39.02 33.32
N ALA A 800 -3.15 -37.75 33.40
CA ALA A 800 -3.83 -36.66 32.70
C ALA A 800 -2.85 -35.90 31.81
N GLY A 801 -3.38 -35.15 30.84
CA GLY A 801 -2.58 -34.38 29.90
C GLY A 801 -3.39 -33.82 28.76
N ILE A 802 -2.77 -32.97 27.95
CA ILE A 802 -3.34 -32.56 26.67
C ILE A 802 -3.19 -33.73 25.69
N LEU A 803 -4.24 -34.11 24.98
CA LEU A 803 -4.09 -35.05 23.88
C LEU A 803 -3.63 -34.28 22.63
N ARG A 804 -2.49 -34.67 22.06
CA ARG A 804 -1.84 -33.95 20.99
C ARG A 804 -1.58 -34.88 19.81
N PHE A 805 -1.80 -34.40 18.58
CA PHE A 805 -1.31 -35.07 17.39
C PHE A 805 0.04 -34.51 16.98
N THR A 806 1.06 -35.36 16.90
CA THR A 806 2.36 -34.93 16.40
C THR A 806 3.14 -36.13 15.88
N HIS A 807 3.95 -35.93 14.84
CA HIS A 807 4.75 -36.98 14.22
C HIS A 807 3.92 -38.21 13.82
N SER A 808 2.69 -37.99 13.35
CA SER A 808 1.72 -39.01 12.93
C SER A 808 1.14 -39.90 14.05
N ASP A 809 1.25 -39.47 15.31
CA ASP A 809 0.72 -40.20 16.46
C ASP A 809 -0.06 -39.28 17.41
N PHE A 810 -1.13 -39.83 18.00
CA PHE A 810 -1.84 -39.20 19.11
C PHE A 810 -1.17 -39.58 20.44
N LYS A 811 -0.82 -38.55 21.21
CA LYS A 811 -0.02 -38.68 22.43
C LYS A 811 -0.65 -37.89 23.56
N LEU A 812 -0.58 -38.44 24.76
CA LEU A 812 -0.95 -37.74 25.98
C LEU A 812 0.26 -36.97 26.51
N GLU A 813 0.10 -35.66 26.72
CA GLU A 813 1.13 -34.73 27.18
C GLU A 813 0.82 -34.29 28.62
N PRO A 814 1.40 -34.93 29.65
CA PRO A 814 1.22 -34.48 31.02
C PRO A 814 1.73 -33.05 31.17
N ARG A 815 1.07 -32.21 31.96
CA ARG A 815 1.47 -30.78 32.08
C ARG A 815 2.31 -30.50 33.31
N ALA A 816 2.19 -31.37 34.32
CA ALA A 816 2.90 -31.26 35.58
C ALA A 816 2.89 -32.59 36.34
N ALA A 817 3.67 -32.66 37.42
CA ALA A 817 3.70 -33.82 38.31
C ALA A 817 2.32 -34.19 38.89
N SER A 818 1.40 -33.22 39.03
CA SER A 818 0.03 -33.44 39.52
C SER A 818 -0.84 -34.24 38.55
N ASP A 819 -0.48 -34.28 37.27
CA ASP A 819 -1.20 -35.04 36.26
C ASP A 819 -0.79 -36.53 36.28
N VAL A 820 0.22 -36.91 37.06
CA VAL A 820 0.77 -38.27 37.14
C VAL A 820 0.50 -38.86 38.52
N VAL A 821 -0.44 -39.80 38.60
CA VAL A 821 -0.82 -40.47 39.85
C VAL A 821 -0.47 -41.96 39.76
N PRO A 822 0.54 -42.44 40.52
CA PRO A 822 0.96 -43.85 40.55
C PRO A 822 -0.13 -44.84 40.97
#